data_AF-A0A914ZRU2-F1
#
_entry.id   AF-A0A914ZRU2-F1
#
_cell.length_a   1.000
_cell.length_b   1.000
_cell.length_c   1.000
_cell.angle_alpha   90.00
_cell.angle_beta   90.00
_cell.angle_gamma   90.00
#
_symmetry.space_group_name_H-M   'P 1'
#
loop_
_entity.id
_entity.type
_entity.pdbx_description
1 polymer ?
#
loop_
_entity_poly.entity_id
_entity_poly.type
_entity_poly.pdbx_seq_one_letter_code
_entity_poly.pdbx_strand_id
1 'polypeptide(L)'
;MDASSQLSEQHLNLIIEFADEQAQQAVSEALESLDHSRVRTTPRIAHSDEEKRSSLEVALDALGQRLTMRSFCGLIVLYALLMCFISFIRSDGQLARRPAPPPMPFFRWSAREYVSDYYGGNGAHPSILLRHSEIVIAMYYAPWNLDSKLMRRAFERVARSFDSNDDVSFAAINCFAAQGQCRNTYRTHMFPLLMAYIGDVALMYNGELAADYIRRWILYIRNPIHRLISEQSVKDFCSEYDDAVLAYFPIDSLLQRSWRYKEYLIASLTASQYEELVDRSGFAIVTDWWMANALNFAYEGHIQLFQYSKRVDYPLEKNYSSALITEWLRDESASSNTLHWLVPEANTMLKVDRLQTTLRTAPTLILFTPREPLYPYKSDVSVLEQTIMEYHTCQEEDVNRVRELAENREGYRQRRKSLLQDKRLSCRATSDSASQVSRCCAGARKWLDLHCKQCRLERTYPRFTVCALWNPFRRTDQRFPFFGSPWCREAAASISVEELADVCCPLFDASQKGTVSKVSPTQLCNEYKLAAVKSDSVLSKGDVGGSPFDTTLVVGLSCMRNNSLRFIAVDTQHYGFLLEKLGIASTVQSNVVIADARNEQTLIMSHAFSRQALREFIHSFHNGSLLPHRLTEERLPQNFHKRGRQHSYTSGDENLVQATTARRFNADLLNASSSQDVVVLLSGGAWHGPSAAVFYIYHTVAYYFKPFEALLKFFIVDVSKNEIPWQFKMDRIPAVLFLPAKRRFASSRLPRSVPMTVPSLIAFVLTRCQPELRWRIALSLCSVLCVRRNVLALRLRAESLRNELSSLRQLIATLHLKGRHALLVDRVIQRRAAQLRVCRKVLDVVSSMSSPTNIRLFEKAAELSRQSETIRTLFEASIPLHILTSA
;
A
#
# COMPACT_ATOMS: atom_id res chain seq x y z
N MET A 1 -19.10 -11.58 -24.05
CA MET A 1 -18.95 -10.19 -24.52
C MET A 1 -20.10 -9.81 -25.49
N ASP A 2 -21.22 -10.54 -25.48
CA ASP A 2 -22.28 -10.38 -26.50
C ASP A 2 -23.53 -9.61 -26.02
N ALA A 3 -23.53 -9.11 -24.79
CA ALA A 3 -24.63 -8.29 -24.26
C ALA A 3 -24.46 -6.78 -24.50
N SER A 4 -23.24 -6.32 -24.87
CA SER A 4 -22.96 -4.91 -25.14
C SER A 4 -23.16 -4.51 -26.61
N SER A 5 -23.21 -5.47 -27.54
CA SER A 5 -23.42 -5.21 -28.97
C SER A 5 -24.88 -4.93 -29.30
N GLN A 6 -25.83 -5.62 -28.65
CA GLN A 6 -27.27 -5.42 -28.91
C GLN A 6 -27.81 -4.09 -28.36
N LEU A 7 -27.23 -3.55 -27.28
CA LEU A 7 -27.61 -2.23 -26.74
C LEU A 7 -27.19 -1.06 -27.66
N SER A 8 -26.19 -1.28 -28.51
CA SER A 8 -25.63 -0.28 -29.43
C SER A 8 -26.53 -0.06 -30.66
N GLU A 9 -27.17 -1.11 -31.19
CA GLU A 9 -28.05 -1.01 -32.36
C GLU A 9 -29.36 -0.28 -32.04
N GLN A 10 -29.94 -0.49 -30.85
CA GLN A 10 -31.18 0.16 -30.45
C GLN A 10 -31.01 1.68 -30.25
N HIS A 11 -29.87 2.12 -29.70
CA HIS A 11 -29.57 3.55 -29.60
C HIS A 11 -29.30 4.19 -30.97
N LEU A 12 -28.76 3.45 -31.93
CA LEU A 12 -28.47 3.98 -33.27
C LEU A 12 -29.78 4.24 -34.05
N ASN A 13 -30.77 3.34 -33.95
CA ASN A 13 -32.07 3.52 -34.61
C ASN A 13 -32.88 4.69 -34.05
N LEU A 14 -32.84 4.92 -32.72
CA LEU A 14 -33.48 6.06 -32.06
C LEU A 14 -32.87 7.41 -32.50
N ILE A 15 -31.57 7.45 -32.76
CA ILE A 15 -30.89 8.66 -33.24
C ILE A 15 -31.23 8.94 -34.71
N ILE A 16 -31.42 7.89 -35.52
CA ILE A 16 -31.82 8.02 -36.93
C ILE A 16 -33.26 8.53 -37.05
N GLU A 17 -34.20 8.00 -36.28
CA GLU A 17 -35.60 8.48 -36.27
C GLU A 17 -35.69 9.94 -35.83
N PHE A 18 -34.94 10.34 -34.79
CA PHE A 18 -34.92 11.73 -34.33
C PHE A 18 -34.34 12.69 -35.37
N ALA A 19 -33.32 12.27 -36.13
CA ALA A 19 -32.73 13.08 -37.19
C ALA A 19 -33.68 13.27 -38.39
N ASP A 20 -34.48 12.25 -38.72
CA ASP A 20 -35.44 12.31 -39.82
C ASP A 20 -36.64 13.21 -39.48
N GLU A 21 -37.13 13.17 -38.23
CA GLU A 21 -38.16 14.11 -37.72
C GLU A 21 -37.69 15.57 -37.80
N GLN A 22 -36.45 15.87 -37.39
CA GLN A 22 -35.92 17.24 -37.43
C GLN A 22 -35.70 17.73 -38.87
N ALA A 23 -35.35 16.84 -39.81
CA ALA A 23 -35.20 17.18 -41.21
C ALA A 23 -36.56 17.51 -41.87
N GLN A 24 -37.60 16.73 -41.58
CA GLN A 24 -38.96 17.00 -42.09
C GLN A 24 -39.53 18.31 -41.55
N GLN A 25 -39.27 18.62 -40.27
CA GLN A 25 -39.71 19.86 -39.65
C GLN A 25 -39.05 21.10 -40.27
N ALA A 26 -37.75 21.04 -40.56
CA ALA A 26 -37.02 22.12 -41.24
C ALA A 26 -37.48 22.36 -42.69
N VAL A 27 -37.89 21.30 -43.41
CA VAL A 27 -38.44 21.42 -44.77
C VAL A 27 -39.84 22.05 -44.75
N SER A 28 -40.67 21.72 -43.75
CA SER A 28 -41.99 22.33 -43.55
C SER A 28 -41.89 23.83 -43.29
N GLU A 29 -40.99 24.25 -42.38
CA GLU A 29 -40.78 25.68 -42.06
C GLU A 29 -40.23 26.48 -43.26
N ALA A 30 -39.40 25.85 -44.09
CA ALA A 30 -38.88 26.48 -45.31
C ALA A 30 -39.98 26.70 -46.37
N LEU A 31 -40.93 25.76 -46.50
CA LEU A 31 -42.07 25.87 -47.42
C LEU A 31 -43.06 26.96 -46.98
N GLU A 32 -43.34 27.09 -45.69
CA GLU A 32 -44.20 28.17 -45.16
C GLU A 32 -43.58 29.57 -45.36
N SER A 33 -42.24 29.69 -45.35
CA SER A 33 -41.55 30.96 -45.57
C SER A 33 -41.63 31.48 -47.02
N LEU A 34 -41.84 30.58 -48.00
CA LEU A 34 -41.88 30.94 -49.43
C LEU A 34 -43.26 31.44 -49.87
N ASP A 35 -44.35 30.98 -49.25
CA ASP A 35 -45.72 31.36 -49.61
C ASP A 35 -46.11 32.77 -49.10
N HIS A 36 -45.48 33.27 -48.03
CA HIS A 36 -45.79 34.60 -47.48
C HIS A 36 -45.22 35.79 -48.28
N SER A 37 -44.43 35.55 -49.33
CA SER A 37 -43.74 36.61 -50.08
C SER A 37 -44.48 37.10 -51.33
N ARG A 38 -45.60 36.49 -51.72
CA ARG A 38 -46.50 36.97 -52.78
C ARG A 38 -47.78 37.54 -52.18
N VAL A 39 -47.79 38.83 -51.82
CA VAL A 39 -48.96 39.76 -51.85
C VAL A 39 -48.51 41.12 -51.29
N ARG A 40 -48.15 42.05 -52.18
CA ARG A 40 -48.52 43.49 -52.16
C ARG A 40 -47.86 44.21 -53.33
N THR A 41 -48.65 45.05 -53.96
CA THR A 41 -48.56 45.52 -55.35
C THR A 41 -48.46 47.05 -55.43
N THR A 42 -48.00 47.54 -56.61
CA THR A 42 -48.33 48.83 -57.29
C THR A 42 -47.40 50.07 -57.07
N PRO A 43 -47.45 51.14 -57.93
CA PRO A 43 -46.45 51.41 -59.00
C PRO A 43 -46.11 52.93 -59.22
N ARG A 44 -45.39 53.28 -60.32
CA ARG A 44 -45.43 54.53 -61.17
C ARG A 44 -44.02 55.09 -61.48
N ILE A 45 -43.64 55.67 -62.63
CA ILE A 45 -44.18 55.86 -64.01
C ILE A 45 -42.99 56.32 -64.90
N ALA A 46 -43.16 56.17 -66.23
CA ALA A 46 -42.51 56.84 -67.39
C ALA A 46 -41.18 56.26 -67.92
N HIS A 47 -40.91 56.11 -69.23
CA HIS A 47 -41.68 56.21 -70.49
C HIS A 47 -40.82 55.57 -71.62
N SER A 48 -41.49 55.19 -72.71
CA SER A 48 -41.02 54.90 -74.11
C SER A 48 -40.10 53.71 -74.39
N ASP A 49 -40.68 52.73 -75.13
CA ASP A 49 -40.27 52.15 -76.43
C ASP A 49 -38.74 52.04 -76.70
N GLU A 50 -38.14 50.91 -77.07
CA GLU A 50 -38.56 49.83 -77.96
C GLU A 50 -37.59 48.61 -77.79
N GLU A 51 -37.96 47.47 -78.38
CA GLU A 51 -37.14 46.24 -78.62
C GLU A 51 -37.08 45.11 -77.55
N LYS A 52 -37.81 44.03 -77.85
CA LYS A 52 -37.87 42.76 -77.12
C LYS A 52 -36.61 41.90 -77.35
N ARG A 53 -35.88 41.61 -76.27
CA ARG A 53 -34.86 40.53 -76.20
C ARG A 53 -35.41 39.33 -75.42
N SER A 54 -35.15 38.12 -75.91
CA SER A 54 -35.86 36.89 -75.49
C SER A 54 -35.52 36.43 -74.05
N SER A 55 -36.52 35.89 -73.37
CA SER A 55 -36.53 35.41 -71.98
C SER A 55 -35.59 34.23 -71.67
N LEU A 56 -34.82 33.74 -72.65
CA LEU A 56 -33.89 32.63 -72.50
C LEU A 56 -32.47 33.09 -72.09
N GLU A 57 -32.05 34.30 -72.49
CA GLU A 57 -30.75 34.86 -72.09
C GLU A 57 -30.74 35.27 -70.60
N VAL A 58 -31.89 35.71 -70.06
CA VAL A 58 -32.04 36.09 -68.64
C VAL A 58 -32.03 34.87 -67.71
N ALA A 59 -32.47 33.70 -68.19
CA ALA A 59 -32.49 32.47 -67.40
C ALA A 59 -31.08 31.83 -67.28
N LEU A 60 -30.22 31.97 -68.29
CA LEU A 60 -28.84 31.49 -68.24
C LEU A 60 -27.94 32.37 -67.35
N ASP A 61 -28.13 33.69 -67.34
CA ASP A 61 -27.40 34.59 -66.43
C ASP A 61 -27.81 34.43 -64.96
N ALA A 62 -29.06 34.03 -64.70
CA ALA A 62 -29.53 33.72 -63.35
C ALA A 62 -28.95 32.40 -62.77
N LEU A 63 -28.55 31.44 -63.63
CA LEU A 63 -27.87 30.21 -63.21
C LEU A 63 -26.36 30.42 -63.00
N GLY A 64 -25.74 31.33 -63.74
CA GLY A 64 -24.31 31.67 -63.62
C GLY A 64 -23.94 32.44 -62.34
N GLN A 65 -24.89 33.13 -61.70
CA GLN A 65 -24.62 33.97 -60.52
C GLN A 65 -24.97 33.35 -59.16
N ARG A 66 -25.36 32.06 -59.08
CA ARG A 66 -25.70 31.38 -57.81
C ARG A 66 -24.76 30.24 -57.37
N LEU A 67 -23.62 30.07 -58.04
CA LEU A 67 -22.50 29.29 -57.49
C LEU A 67 -21.52 30.22 -56.77
N THR A 68 -21.94 30.71 -55.62
CA THR A 68 -21.03 31.46 -54.73
C THR A 68 -19.96 30.50 -54.19
N MET A 69 -18.73 30.99 -54.00
CA MET A 69 -17.61 30.25 -53.36
C MET A 69 -17.99 29.53 -52.06
N ARG A 70 -19.05 29.99 -51.37
CA ARG A 70 -19.62 29.34 -50.18
C ARG A 70 -20.30 27.99 -50.48
N SER A 71 -21.01 27.87 -51.61
CA SER A 71 -21.61 26.61 -52.06
C SER A 71 -20.54 25.57 -52.43
N PHE A 72 -19.48 26.01 -53.12
CA PHE A 72 -18.36 25.14 -53.48
C PHE A 72 -17.54 24.69 -52.26
N CYS A 73 -17.27 25.60 -51.31
CA CYS A 73 -16.64 25.24 -50.04
C CYS A 73 -17.53 24.29 -49.21
N GLY A 74 -18.85 24.50 -49.20
CA GLY A 74 -19.80 23.61 -48.52
C GLY A 74 -19.78 22.20 -49.09
N LEU A 75 -19.74 22.05 -50.42
CA LEU A 75 -19.63 20.76 -51.09
C LEU A 75 -18.29 20.06 -50.82
N ILE A 76 -17.18 20.80 -50.77
CA ILE A 76 -15.86 20.25 -50.42
C ILE A 76 -15.83 19.77 -48.96
N VAL A 77 -16.40 20.56 -48.03
CA VAL A 77 -16.48 20.17 -46.62
C VAL A 77 -17.38 18.95 -46.45
N LEU A 78 -18.53 18.92 -47.13
CA LEU A 78 -19.43 17.77 -47.11
C LEU A 78 -18.74 16.53 -47.68
N TYR A 79 -18.03 16.65 -48.80
CA TYR A 79 -17.26 15.56 -49.38
C TYR A 79 -16.14 15.08 -48.45
N ALA A 80 -15.41 15.98 -47.80
CA ALA A 80 -14.38 15.64 -46.83
C ALA A 80 -14.97 14.93 -45.59
N LEU A 81 -16.11 15.40 -45.08
CA LEU A 81 -16.84 14.76 -43.98
C LEU A 81 -17.35 13.37 -44.37
N LEU A 82 -17.88 13.22 -45.59
CA LEU A 82 -18.37 11.94 -46.10
C LEU A 82 -17.22 10.95 -46.29
N MET A 83 -16.06 11.41 -46.77
CA MET A 83 -14.85 10.58 -46.88
C MET A 83 -14.27 10.20 -45.51
N CYS A 84 -14.32 11.10 -44.52
CA CYS A 84 -13.94 10.78 -43.14
C CYS A 84 -14.92 9.77 -42.53
N PHE A 85 -16.22 9.92 -42.77
CA PHE A 85 -17.25 9.01 -42.31
C PHE A 85 -17.12 7.62 -42.95
N ILE A 86 -16.86 7.55 -44.26
CA ILE A 86 -16.57 6.28 -44.95
C ILE A 86 -15.29 5.65 -44.42
N SER A 87 -14.24 6.44 -44.14
CA SER A 87 -13.00 5.94 -43.53
C SER A 87 -13.21 5.45 -42.09
N PHE A 88 -14.12 6.06 -41.34
CA PHE A 88 -14.50 5.65 -39.99
C PHE A 88 -15.32 4.35 -40.01
N ILE A 89 -16.30 4.23 -40.92
CA ILE A 89 -17.08 3.00 -41.10
C ILE A 89 -16.22 1.85 -41.64
N ARG A 90 -15.25 2.14 -42.52
CA ARG A 90 -14.29 1.14 -43.02
C ARG A 90 -13.16 0.83 -42.04
N SER A 91 -13.00 1.60 -40.96
CA SER A 91 -12.10 1.22 -39.89
C SER A 91 -12.75 0.08 -39.11
N ASP A 92 -12.49 -1.15 -39.55
CA ASP A 92 -12.68 -2.33 -38.71
C ASP A 92 -12.08 -2.01 -37.34
N GLY A 93 -12.88 -2.04 -36.28
CA GLY A 93 -12.47 -1.72 -34.90
C GLY A 93 -11.37 -2.61 -34.32
N GLN A 94 -10.70 -3.42 -35.15
CA GLN A 94 -9.45 -4.07 -34.82
C GLN A 94 -8.29 -3.10 -35.03
N LEU A 95 -7.75 -2.60 -33.91
CA LEU A 95 -6.48 -1.87 -33.85
C LEU A 95 -5.46 -2.50 -34.81
N ALA A 96 -4.92 -1.70 -35.75
CA ALA A 96 -3.91 -2.15 -36.70
C ALA A 96 -2.75 -2.85 -35.96
N ARG A 97 -2.65 -4.18 -36.10
CA ARG A 97 -1.59 -4.97 -35.46
C ARG A 97 -0.28 -4.74 -36.20
N ARG A 98 0.49 -3.75 -35.74
CA ARG A 98 1.87 -3.58 -36.21
C ARG A 98 2.72 -4.78 -35.73
N PRO A 99 3.59 -5.34 -36.59
CA PRO A 99 4.54 -6.35 -36.13
C PRO A 99 5.39 -5.77 -35.00
N ALA A 100 5.70 -6.60 -34.00
CA ALA A 100 6.54 -6.18 -32.90
C ALA A 100 7.91 -5.73 -33.44
N PRO A 101 8.49 -4.63 -32.92
CA PRO A 101 9.83 -4.21 -33.32
C PRO A 101 10.84 -5.34 -33.05
N PRO A 102 11.95 -5.41 -33.81
CA PRO A 102 12.97 -6.42 -33.59
C PRO A 102 13.52 -6.31 -32.15
N PRO A 103 13.90 -7.44 -31.53
CA PRO A 103 14.43 -7.41 -30.17
C PRO A 103 15.72 -6.59 -30.12
N MET A 104 15.83 -5.71 -29.13
CA MET A 104 16.99 -4.87 -28.87
C MET A 104 17.68 -5.29 -27.57
N PRO A 105 18.99 -4.98 -27.40
CA PRO A 105 19.70 -5.21 -26.14
C PRO A 105 18.92 -4.62 -24.97
N PHE A 106 18.71 -5.44 -23.95
CA PHE A 106 18.05 -5.05 -22.72
C PHE A 106 19.02 -4.37 -21.77
N PHE A 107 20.27 -4.82 -21.75
CA PHE A 107 21.36 -4.22 -21.00
C PHE A 107 22.12 -3.17 -21.84
N ARG A 108 22.79 -2.23 -21.15
CA ARG A 108 23.62 -1.21 -21.79
C ARG A 108 24.91 -1.82 -22.31
N TRP A 109 25.61 -1.12 -23.21
CA TRP A 109 26.89 -1.61 -23.78
C TRP A 109 27.97 -1.82 -22.72
N SER A 110 28.04 -0.98 -21.68
CA SER A 110 28.97 -1.12 -20.56
C SER A 110 28.75 -2.39 -19.73
N ALA A 111 27.54 -2.94 -19.74
CA ALA A 111 27.23 -4.17 -19.02
C ALA A 111 27.67 -5.45 -19.76
N ARG A 112 28.10 -5.34 -21.03
CA ARG A 112 28.51 -6.50 -21.85
C ARG A 112 29.75 -7.23 -21.33
N GLU A 113 30.57 -6.56 -20.54
CA GLU A 113 31.73 -7.18 -19.89
C GLU A 113 31.29 -8.20 -18.83
N TYR A 114 30.18 -7.92 -18.13
CA TYR A 114 29.74 -8.72 -16.99
C TYR A 114 28.50 -9.60 -17.28
N VAL A 115 27.67 -9.22 -18.26
CA VAL A 115 26.40 -9.89 -18.58
C VAL A 115 26.30 -10.20 -20.07
N SER A 116 26.10 -11.46 -20.39
CA SER A 116 25.79 -11.93 -21.75
C SER A 116 24.30 -11.78 -22.04
N ASP A 117 23.93 -10.75 -22.80
CA ASP A 117 22.54 -10.43 -23.16
C ASP A 117 22.10 -11.11 -24.47
N TYR A 118 21.35 -12.21 -24.35
CA TYR A 118 20.69 -12.95 -25.43
C TYR A 118 19.31 -12.36 -25.74
N TYR A 119 19.28 -11.09 -26.15
CA TYR A 119 18.04 -10.35 -26.42
C TYR A 119 17.18 -10.93 -27.55
N GLY A 120 17.77 -11.69 -28.48
CA GLY A 120 17.04 -12.43 -29.51
C GLY A 120 16.35 -13.72 -29.02
N GLY A 121 16.66 -14.16 -27.79
CA GLY A 121 16.10 -15.39 -27.21
C GLY A 121 16.68 -16.70 -27.76
N ASN A 122 17.80 -16.64 -28.49
CA ASN A 122 18.43 -17.77 -29.19
C ASN A 122 19.83 -18.07 -28.61
N GLY A 123 20.29 -19.32 -28.68
CA GLY A 123 21.68 -19.69 -28.36
C GLY A 123 22.05 -19.68 -26.87
N ALA A 124 21.04 -19.61 -25.99
CA ALA A 124 21.21 -19.51 -24.54
C ALA A 124 20.78 -20.78 -23.80
N HIS A 125 20.99 -21.96 -24.40
CA HIS A 125 20.68 -23.23 -23.76
C HIS A 125 21.68 -23.51 -22.61
N PRO A 126 21.25 -24.00 -21.42
CA PRO A 126 22.13 -24.18 -20.26
C PRO A 126 23.41 -24.98 -20.54
N SER A 127 23.31 -26.06 -21.33
CA SER A 127 24.47 -26.88 -21.72
C SER A 127 25.52 -26.17 -22.59
N ILE A 128 25.16 -25.05 -23.22
CA ILE A 128 26.10 -24.19 -23.96
C ILE A 128 26.74 -23.20 -22.99
N LEU A 129 25.95 -22.62 -22.10
CA LEU A 129 26.40 -21.62 -21.14
C LEU A 129 27.41 -22.21 -20.14
N LEU A 130 27.14 -23.43 -19.64
CA LEU A 130 28.00 -24.16 -18.69
C LEU A 130 29.37 -24.58 -19.26
N ARG A 131 29.64 -24.38 -20.55
CA ARG A 131 30.97 -24.65 -21.13
C ARG A 131 32.03 -23.63 -20.72
N HIS A 132 31.61 -22.46 -20.25
CA HIS A 132 32.50 -21.33 -19.99
C HIS A 132 32.64 -21.00 -18.49
N SER A 133 31.82 -21.60 -17.62
CA SER A 133 31.82 -21.37 -16.18
C SER A 133 31.18 -22.54 -15.44
N GLU A 134 31.58 -22.78 -14.19
CA GLU A 134 31.01 -23.84 -13.34
C GLU A 134 29.57 -23.56 -12.93
N ILE A 135 29.26 -22.28 -12.66
CA ILE A 135 27.94 -21.80 -12.26
C ILE A 135 27.46 -20.75 -13.26
N VAL A 136 26.28 -20.94 -13.83
CA VAL A 136 25.63 -19.95 -14.72
C VAL A 136 24.41 -19.39 -14.03
N ILE A 137 24.37 -18.07 -13.84
CA ILE A 137 23.20 -17.35 -13.33
C ILE A 137 22.43 -16.76 -14.52
N ALA A 138 21.26 -17.33 -14.81
CA ALA A 138 20.43 -16.99 -15.96
C ALA A 138 19.18 -16.18 -15.55
N MET A 139 19.05 -14.96 -16.08
CA MET A 139 17.84 -14.13 -15.96
C MET A 139 16.98 -14.28 -17.21
N TYR A 140 15.88 -15.01 -17.10
CA TYR A 140 14.86 -15.08 -18.13
C TYR A 140 13.89 -13.91 -17.98
N TYR A 141 13.79 -13.05 -18.99
CA TYR A 141 13.08 -11.79 -18.89
C TYR A 141 12.16 -11.51 -20.07
N ALA A 142 11.22 -10.57 -19.85
CA ALA A 142 10.44 -9.95 -20.90
C ALA A 142 10.64 -8.42 -20.88
N PRO A 143 10.94 -7.79 -22.04
CA PRO A 143 11.32 -6.38 -22.08
C PRO A 143 10.20 -5.41 -21.71
N TRP A 144 8.94 -5.84 -21.71
CA TRP A 144 7.78 -5.03 -21.30
C TRP A 144 7.45 -5.15 -19.80
N ASN A 145 7.88 -6.21 -19.14
CA ASN A 145 7.55 -6.49 -17.74
C ASN A 145 8.26 -5.50 -16.79
N LEU A 146 7.53 -4.98 -15.80
CA LEU A 146 8.04 -3.96 -14.87
C LEU A 146 9.16 -4.52 -14.00
N ASP A 147 8.95 -5.69 -13.41
CA ASP A 147 9.91 -6.31 -12.49
C ASP A 147 11.22 -6.66 -13.21
N SER A 148 11.16 -7.08 -14.47
CA SER A 148 12.33 -7.30 -15.33
C SER A 148 13.12 -6.01 -15.51
N LYS A 149 12.43 -4.89 -15.78
CA LYS A 149 13.08 -3.56 -15.94
C LYS A 149 13.71 -3.07 -14.64
N LEU A 150 13.07 -3.32 -13.50
CA LEU A 150 13.58 -2.97 -12.17
C LEU A 150 14.80 -3.84 -11.82
N MET A 151 14.69 -5.16 -12.01
CA MET A 151 15.74 -6.14 -11.73
C MET A 151 16.99 -5.93 -12.57
N ARG A 152 16.87 -5.42 -13.81
CA ARG A 152 18.01 -5.16 -14.70
C ARG A 152 19.20 -4.50 -14.00
N ARG A 153 18.96 -3.46 -13.21
CA ARG A 153 20.03 -2.73 -12.49
C ARG A 153 20.59 -3.52 -11.30
N ALA A 154 19.79 -4.37 -10.67
CA ALA A 154 20.24 -5.24 -9.60
C ALA A 154 21.12 -6.35 -10.18
N PHE A 155 20.66 -7.01 -11.24
CA PHE A 155 21.37 -8.08 -11.94
C PHE A 155 22.74 -7.64 -12.45
N GLU A 156 22.82 -6.49 -13.13
CA GLU A 156 24.09 -5.92 -13.60
C GLU A 156 25.07 -5.65 -12.45
N ARG A 157 24.58 -5.09 -11.33
CA ARG A 157 25.42 -4.80 -10.15
C ARG A 157 25.95 -6.08 -9.50
N VAL A 158 25.12 -7.12 -9.43
CA VAL A 158 25.54 -8.42 -8.92
C VAL A 158 26.59 -9.03 -9.84
N ALA A 159 26.35 -9.03 -11.15
CA ALA A 159 27.31 -9.56 -12.13
C ALA A 159 28.68 -8.88 -12.00
N ARG A 160 28.71 -7.55 -11.91
CA ARG A 160 29.95 -6.78 -11.69
C ARG A 160 30.66 -7.14 -10.38
N SER A 161 29.93 -7.58 -9.35
CA SER A 161 30.54 -7.97 -8.07
C SER A 161 31.30 -9.29 -8.13
N PHE A 162 31.10 -10.07 -9.19
CA PHE A 162 31.78 -11.34 -9.47
C PHE A 162 32.73 -11.23 -10.67
N ASP A 163 33.09 -10.02 -11.11
CA ASP A 163 33.99 -9.80 -12.26
C ASP A 163 35.37 -10.47 -12.08
N SER A 164 35.85 -10.57 -10.84
CA SER A 164 37.11 -11.26 -10.50
C SER A 164 36.99 -12.78 -10.42
N ASN A 165 35.82 -13.36 -10.71
CA ASN A 165 35.48 -14.75 -10.43
C ASN A 165 35.10 -15.49 -11.72
N ASP A 166 36.05 -16.24 -12.28
CA ASP A 166 35.87 -16.98 -13.54
C ASP A 166 34.91 -18.18 -13.43
N ASP A 167 34.57 -18.61 -12.21
CA ASP A 167 33.70 -19.75 -11.97
C ASP A 167 32.20 -19.42 -12.09
N VAL A 168 31.82 -18.14 -12.07
CA VAL A 168 30.41 -17.69 -12.16
C VAL A 168 30.21 -16.80 -13.38
N SER A 169 29.27 -17.15 -14.27
CA SER A 169 28.86 -16.29 -15.39
C SER A 169 27.40 -15.86 -15.31
N PHE A 170 27.09 -14.71 -15.92
CA PHE A 170 25.75 -14.13 -15.92
C PHE A 170 25.20 -14.04 -17.34
N ALA A 171 24.02 -14.62 -17.56
CA ALA A 171 23.32 -14.62 -18.83
C ALA A 171 21.91 -14.01 -18.68
N ALA A 172 21.50 -13.18 -19.62
CA ALA A 172 20.14 -12.67 -19.69
C ALA A 172 19.47 -13.13 -20.98
N ILE A 173 18.27 -13.70 -20.89
CA ILE A 173 17.60 -14.35 -22.02
C ILE A 173 16.20 -13.77 -22.20
N ASN A 174 15.93 -13.22 -23.38
CA ASN A 174 14.60 -12.73 -23.73
C ASN A 174 13.68 -13.88 -24.16
N CYS A 175 12.73 -14.25 -23.32
CA CYS A 175 11.76 -15.32 -23.63
C CYS A 175 10.42 -14.79 -24.15
N PHE A 176 10.34 -13.49 -24.44
CA PHE A 176 9.18 -12.89 -25.09
C PHE A 176 9.39 -12.66 -26.60
N ALA A 177 10.63 -12.77 -27.10
CA ALA A 177 10.94 -12.64 -28.51
C ALA A 177 10.12 -13.63 -29.36
N ALA A 178 9.41 -13.12 -30.37
CA ALA A 178 8.43 -13.92 -31.14
C ALA A 178 9.08 -15.12 -31.88
N GLN A 179 10.31 -14.96 -32.35
CA GLN A 179 11.09 -16.00 -33.04
C GLN A 179 12.21 -16.58 -32.16
N GLY A 180 12.18 -16.31 -30.85
CA GLY A 180 13.22 -16.78 -29.93
C GLY A 180 13.03 -18.25 -29.53
N GLN A 181 14.12 -19.01 -29.53
CA GLN A 181 14.17 -20.40 -29.07
C GLN A 181 13.62 -20.51 -27.64
N CYS A 182 13.97 -19.59 -26.73
CA CYS A 182 13.49 -19.63 -25.34
C CYS A 182 11.96 -19.63 -25.27
N ARG A 183 11.27 -18.78 -26.04
CA ARG A 183 9.81 -18.69 -26.04
C ARG A 183 9.14 -20.00 -26.49
N ASN A 184 9.78 -20.72 -27.41
CA ASN A 184 9.28 -21.98 -27.95
C ASN A 184 9.54 -23.16 -27.02
N THR A 185 10.69 -23.16 -26.33
CA THR A 185 11.09 -24.24 -25.41
C THR A 185 10.50 -24.06 -24.01
N TYR A 186 10.36 -22.83 -23.53
CA TYR A 186 10.00 -22.51 -22.15
C TYR A 186 8.74 -21.65 -22.10
N ARG A 187 7.62 -22.24 -21.67
CA ARG A 187 6.35 -21.53 -21.46
C ARG A 187 6.29 -20.96 -20.06
N THR A 188 6.92 -19.81 -19.86
CA THR A 188 6.78 -19.03 -18.60
C THR A 188 5.60 -18.09 -18.65
N HIS A 189 4.84 -18.07 -17.57
CA HIS A 189 3.76 -17.09 -17.36
C HIS A 189 4.24 -15.90 -16.51
N MET A 190 5.47 -15.93 -15.98
CA MET A 190 6.00 -14.95 -15.04
C MET A 190 7.41 -14.52 -15.45
N PHE A 191 7.69 -13.22 -15.32
CA PHE A 191 8.99 -12.61 -15.57
C PHE A 191 9.27 -11.56 -14.47
N PRO A 192 10.53 -11.36 -14.07
CA PRO A 192 11.71 -12.14 -14.45
C PRO A 192 11.79 -13.46 -13.68
N LEU A 193 12.40 -14.47 -14.28
CA LEU A 193 12.76 -15.73 -13.61
C LEU A 193 14.29 -15.81 -13.52
N LEU A 194 14.80 -16.08 -12.32
CA LEU A 194 16.23 -16.22 -12.09
C LEU A 194 16.55 -17.69 -11.78
N MET A 195 17.43 -18.27 -12.58
CA MET A 195 17.88 -19.67 -12.46
C MET A 195 19.39 -19.72 -12.25
N ALA A 196 19.87 -20.63 -11.42
CA ALA A 196 21.26 -21.04 -11.39
C ALA A 196 21.40 -22.44 -11.99
N TYR A 197 22.36 -22.61 -12.89
CA TYR A 197 22.74 -23.91 -13.43
C TYR A 197 24.12 -24.28 -12.88
N ILE A 198 24.22 -25.47 -12.29
CA ILE A 198 25.45 -26.02 -11.69
C ILE A 198 25.58 -27.47 -12.15
N GLY A 199 26.37 -27.71 -13.20
CA GLY A 199 26.37 -29.00 -13.89
C GLY A 199 24.96 -29.38 -14.35
N ASP A 200 24.45 -30.51 -13.86
CA ASP A 200 23.09 -31.00 -14.19
C ASP A 200 21.99 -30.45 -13.26
N VAL A 201 22.36 -29.67 -12.23
CA VAL A 201 21.41 -29.13 -11.25
C VAL A 201 20.92 -27.76 -11.71
N ALA A 202 19.60 -27.58 -11.74
CA ALA A 202 18.94 -26.30 -12.00
C ALA A 202 18.21 -25.83 -10.74
N LEU A 203 18.55 -24.64 -10.25
CA LEU A 203 17.98 -24.05 -9.04
C LEU A 203 17.22 -22.78 -9.39
N MET A 204 15.98 -22.67 -8.94
CA MET A 204 15.16 -21.47 -9.09
C MET A 204 15.32 -20.55 -7.87
N TYR A 205 15.60 -19.28 -8.12
CA TYR A 205 15.63 -18.27 -7.07
C TYR A 205 14.22 -17.74 -6.79
N ASN A 206 13.75 -17.89 -5.55
CA ASN A 206 12.42 -17.47 -5.10
C ASN A 206 12.44 -16.30 -4.10
N GLY A 207 13.62 -15.71 -3.84
CA GLY A 207 13.79 -14.59 -2.93
C GLY A 207 13.43 -13.24 -3.55
N GLU A 208 13.68 -12.17 -2.79
CA GLU A 208 13.44 -10.79 -3.21
C GLU A 208 14.37 -10.38 -4.37
N LEU A 209 13.88 -9.61 -5.34
CA LEU A 209 14.63 -9.26 -6.58
C LEU A 209 15.62 -8.10 -6.35
N ALA A 210 16.33 -8.14 -5.23
CA ALA A 210 17.31 -7.15 -4.80
C ALA A 210 18.75 -7.69 -4.91
N ALA A 211 19.71 -6.78 -5.13
CA ALA A 211 21.09 -7.13 -5.44
C ALA A 211 21.81 -7.85 -4.29
N ASP A 212 21.55 -7.43 -3.06
CA ASP A 212 22.09 -8.01 -1.84
C ASP A 212 21.56 -9.43 -1.59
N TYR A 213 20.26 -9.67 -1.77
CA TYR A 213 19.67 -11.01 -1.66
C TYR A 213 20.20 -11.98 -2.73
N ILE A 214 20.24 -11.55 -3.99
CA ILE A 214 20.74 -12.39 -5.10
C ILE A 214 22.22 -12.70 -4.90
N ARG A 215 23.04 -11.70 -4.55
CA ARG A 215 24.46 -11.91 -4.29
C ARG A 215 24.68 -12.90 -3.14
N ARG A 216 23.94 -12.75 -2.03
CA ARG A 216 24.01 -13.68 -0.90
C ARG A 216 23.65 -15.10 -1.35
N TRP A 217 22.57 -15.28 -2.10
CA TRP A 217 22.18 -16.59 -2.61
C TRP A 217 23.27 -17.24 -3.48
N ILE A 218 23.92 -16.45 -4.36
CA ILE A 218 25.05 -16.92 -5.16
C ILE A 218 26.25 -17.34 -4.28
N LEU A 219 26.52 -16.61 -3.19
CA LEU A 219 27.57 -17.01 -2.24
C LEU A 219 27.25 -18.35 -1.55
N TYR A 220 25.98 -18.55 -1.17
CA TYR A 220 25.54 -19.79 -0.55
C TYR A 220 25.72 -20.98 -1.50
N ILE A 221 25.27 -20.88 -2.76
CA ILE A 221 25.37 -21.99 -3.72
C ILE A 221 26.81 -22.28 -4.18
N ARG A 222 27.75 -21.31 -4.08
CA ARG A 222 29.18 -21.55 -4.33
C ARG A 222 29.80 -22.45 -3.27
N ASN A 223 29.39 -22.31 -2.01
CA ASN A 223 29.91 -23.08 -0.87
C ASN A 223 28.76 -23.66 -0.03
N PRO A 224 28.02 -24.66 -0.54
CA PRO A 224 26.79 -25.12 0.11
C PRO A 224 27.04 -26.10 1.28
N ILE A 225 28.26 -26.66 1.41
CA ILE A 225 28.62 -27.61 2.47
C ILE A 225 29.93 -27.19 3.14
N HIS A 226 29.94 -27.15 4.48
CA HIS A 226 31.13 -26.92 5.29
C HIS A 226 31.74 -28.24 5.77
N ARG A 227 33.05 -28.41 5.56
CA ARG A 227 33.78 -29.54 6.16
C ARG A 227 34.24 -29.19 7.56
N LEU A 228 33.77 -29.94 8.55
CA LEU A 228 34.16 -29.76 9.95
C LEU A 228 35.28 -30.73 10.31
N ILE A 229 36.31 -30.20 10.98
CA ILE A 229 37.57 -30.92 11.26
C ILE A 229 37.81 -31.07 12.77
N SER A 230 37.22 -30.21 13.60
CA SER A 230 37.42 -30.20 15.05
C SER A 230 36.10 -30.05 15.82
N GLU A 231 36.08 -30.48 17.07
CA GLU A 231 34.91 -30.29 17.96
C GLU A 231 34.56 -28.80 18.12
N GLN A 232 35.57 -27.92 18.19
CA GLN A 232 35.33 -26.47 18.23
C GLN A 232 34.64 -25.98 16.95
N SER A 233 35.06 -26.46 15.77
CA SER A 233 34.39 -26.10 14.51
C SER A 233 32.93 -26.55 14.47
N VAL A 234 32.58 -27.66 15.13
CA VAL A 234 31.19 -28.12 15.27
C VAL A 234 30.41 -27.18 16.18
N LYS A 235 30.97 -26.80 17.34
CA LYS A 235 30.33 -25.85 18.27
C LYS A 235 30.11 -24.48 17.64
N ASP A 236 31.11 -23.97 16.91
CA ASP A 236 31.03 -22.70 16.20
C ASP A 236 29.95 -22.75 15.11
N PHE A 237 29.91 -23.85 14.33
CA PHE A 237 28.91 -24.04 13.28
C PHE A 237 27.48 -24.14 13.83
N CYS A 238 27.27 -24.91 14.91
CA CYS A 238 25.99 -24.98 15.60
C CYS A 238 25.60 -23.67 16.31
N SER A 239 26.56 -22.77 16.55
CA SER A 239 26.28 -21.45 17.14
C SER A 239 25.86 -20.43 16.07
N GLU A 240 26.42 -20.56 14.87
CA GLU A 240 26.16 -19.69 13.71
C GLU A 240 24.78 -19.93 13.08
N TYR A 241 24.40 -21.19 12.89
CA TYR A 241 23.14 -21.58 12.26
C TYR A 241 22.07 -21.98 13.30
N ASP A 242 20.80 -21.67 13.03
CA ASP A 242 19.69 -22.15 13.86
C ASP A 242 19.38 -23.62 13.58
N ASP A 243 19.52 -24.03 12.31
CA ASP A 243 19.30 -25.38 11.81
C ASP A 243 20.62 -25.94 11.23
N ALA A 244 21.49 -26.48 12.10
CA ALA A 244 22.76 -27.06 11.68
C ALA A 244 22.57 -28.52 11.25
N VAL A 245 22.60 -28.78 9.94
CA VAL A 245 22.42 -30.11 9.35
C VAL A 245 23.79 -30.75 9.17
N LEU A 246 24.13 -31.71 10.02
CA LEU A 246 25.41 -32.42 9.94
C LEU A 246 25.20 -33.82 9.37
N ALA A 247 26.13 -34.26 8.54
CA ALA A 247 26.18 -35.63 8.05
C ALA A 247 27.57 -36.24 8.20
N TYR A 248 27.62 -37.53 8.52
CA TYR A 248 28.88 -38.26 8.57
C TYR A 248 29.20 -38.90 7.20
N PHE A 249 30.34 -38.54 6.62
CA PHE A 249 30.86 -39.17 5.41
C PHE A 249 32.37 -39.39 5.54
N PRO A 250 32.85 -40.65 5.55
CA PRO A 250 34.29 -40.90 5.58
C PRO A 250 34.94 -40.38 4.29
N ILE A 251 36.23 -40.07 4.37
CA ILE A 251 36.94 -39.40 3.27
C ILE A 251 36.92 -40.21 1.96
N ASP A 252 36.94 -41.53 2.07
CA ASP A 252 36.89 -42.45 0.92
C ASP A 252 35.58 -42.29 0.14
N SER A 253 34.46 -42.10 0.83
CA SER A 253 33.14 -41.90 0.22
C SER A 253 33.02 -40.58 -0.53
N LEU A 254 33.71 -39.54 -0.05
CA LEU A 254 33.80 -38.26 -0.76
C LEU A 254 34.59 -38.40 -2.06
N LEU A 255 35.73 -39.10 -2.02
CA LEU A 255 36.57 -39.36 -3.18
C LEU A 255 35.87 -40.26 -4.21
N GLN A 256 35.14 -41.27 -3.74
CA GLN A 256 34.35 -42.19 -4.57
C GLN A 256 33.06 -41.56 -5.10
N ARG A 257 32.74 -40.31 -4.73
CA ARG A 257 31.50 -39.60 -5.09
C ARG A 257 30.27 -40.47 -4.81
N SER A 258 30.16 -40.95 -3.57
CA SER A 258 29.06 -41.83 -3.18
C SER A 258 27.71 -41.18 -3.54
N TRP A 259 26.76 -42.01 -3.96
CA TRP A 259 25.44 -41.51 -4.37
C TRP A 259 24.73 -40.78 -3.22
N ARG A 260 24.94 -41.21 -1.96
CA ARG A 260 24.43 -40.54 -0.76
C ARG A 260 25.04 -39.17 -0.56
N TYR A 261 26.35 -39.04 -0.77
CA TYR A 261 26.99 -37.72 -0.71
C TYR A 261 26.45 -36.79 -1.81
N LYS A 262 26.25 -37.31 -3.03
CA LYS A 262 25.64 -36.55 -4.13
C LYS A 262 24.23 -36.05 -3.79
N GLU A 263 23.37 -36.92 -3.27
CA GLU A 263 22.00 -36.52 -2.86
C GLU A 263 22.03 -35.51 -1.71
N TYR A 264 22.94 -35.65 -0.74
CA TYR A 264 23.09 -34.68 0.35
C TYR A 264 23.59 -33.31 -0.15
N LEU A 265 24.53 -33.28 -1.09
CA LEU A 265 24.97 -32.06 -1.77
C LEU A 265 23.82 -31.40 -2.55
N ILE A 266 23.07 -32.17 -3.33
CA ILE A 266 21.91 -31.65 -4.07
C ILE A 266 20.83 -31.15 -3.10
N ALA A 267 20.66 -31.79 -1.93
CA ALA A 267 19.76 -31.31 -0.89
C ALA A 267 20.18 -29.92 -0.37
N SER A 268 21.47 -29.73 -0.07
CA SER A 268 22.00 -28.44 0.39
C SER A 268 21.78 -27.32 -0.64
N LEU A 269 21.94 -27.63 -1.93
CA LEU A 269 21.64 -26.72 -3.04
C LEU A 269 20.14 -26.47 -3.20
N THR A 270 19.31 -27.50 -3.09
CA THR A 270 17.85 -27.42 -3.22
C THR A 270 17.24 -26.59 -2.08
N ALA A 271 17.80 -26.68 -0.87
CA ALA A 271 17.43 -25.85 0.27
C ALA A 271 17.58 -24.35 -0.04
N SER A 272 18.54 -23.96 -0.89
CA SER A 272 18.73 -22.55 -1.29
C SER A 272 17.57 -21.94 -2.08
N GLN A 273 16.66 -22.77 -2.62
CA GLN A 273 15.46 -22.30 -3.32
C GLN A 273 14.38 -21.80 -2.34
N TYR A 274 14.53 -22.08 -1.04
CA TYR A 274 13.65 -21.62 0.02
C TYR A 274 14.34 -20.50 0.80
N GLU A 275 13.88 -19.27 0.60
CA GLU A 275 14.43 -18.06 1.22
C GLU A 275 14.46 -18.10 2.76
N GLU A 276 13.58 -18.90 3.38
CA GLU A 276 13.50 -19.10 4.83
C GLU A 276 14.62 -19.96 5.40
N LEU A 277 15.21 -20.82 4.56
CA LEU A 277 16.29 -21.73 4.95
C LEU A 277 17.68 -21.11 4.72
N VAL A 278 17.81 -20.15 3.79
CA VAL A 278 19.08 -19.46 3.50
C VAL A 278 19.52 -18.62 4.71
N ASP A 279 20.76 -18.81 5.16
CA ASP A 279 21.40 -18.28 6.40
C ASP A 279 20.84 -18.78 7.72
N ARG A 280 19.72 -19.49 7.68
CA ARG A 280 19.13 -20.13 8.86
C ARG A 280 19.66 -21.54 9.03
N SER A 281 19.69 -22.29 7.93
CA SER A 281 20.21 -23.64 7.85
C SER A 281 21.61 -23.66 7.26
N GLY A 282 22.47 -24.48 7.86
CA GLY A 282 23.82 -24.74 7.37
C GLY A 282 24.01 -26.23 7.19
N PHE A 283 24.58 -26.64 6.05
CA PHE A 283 24.94 -28.03 5.81
C PHE A 283 26.43 -28.25 6.07
N ALA A 284 26.75 -29.31 6.80
CA ALA A 284 28.11 -29.64 7.16
C ALA A 284 28.38 -31.15 7.11
N ILE A 285 29.62 -31.50 6.83
CA ILE A 285 30.09 -32.88 6.84
C ILE A 285 31.17 -33.10 7.88
N VAL A 286 31.04 -34.20 8.59
CA VAL A 286 32.07 -34.74 9.49
C VAL A 286 32.75 -35.90 8.77
N THR A 287 34.08 -35.85 8.72
CA THR A 287 34.88 -36.85 7.98
C THR A 287 35.62 -37.83 8.88
N ASP A 288 35.96 -37.42 10.10
CA ASP A 288 36.63 -38.27 11.08
C ASP A 288 35.61 -39.11 11.87
N TRP A 289 35.84 -40.42 11.94
CA TRP A 289 34.99 -41.36 12.67
C TRP A 289 34.95 -41.04 14.17
N TRP A 290 36.08 -40.68 14.79
CA TRP A 290 36.12 -40.44 16.23
C TRP A 290 35.24 -39.26 16.63
N MET A 291 35.29 -38.18 15.85
CA MET A 291 34.41 -37.03 16.02
C MET A 291 32.95 -37.39 15.72
N ALA A 292 32.70 -38.18 14.68
CA ALA A 292 31.36 -38.64 14.35
C ALA A 292 30.75 -39.48 15.49
N ASN A 293 31.51 -40.41 16.04
CA ASN A 293 31.09 -41.25 17.15
C ASN A 293 30.85 -40.44 18.43
N ALA A 294 31.69 -39.43 18.72
CA ALA A 294 31.47 -38.50 19.84
C ALA A 294 30.17 -37.66 19.69
N LEU A 295 29.73 -37.43 18.46
CA LEU A 295 28.47 -36.75 18.14
C LEU A 295 27.27 -37.71 17.98
N ASN A 296 27.46 -39.01 18.28
CA ASN A 296 26.47 -40.08 18.13
C ASN A 296 26.04 -40.37 16.67
N PHE A 297 26.94 -40.23 15.71
CA PHE A 297 26.70 -40.75 14.36
C PHE A 297 26.91 -42.26 14.29
N ALA A 298 25.93 -43.00 13.75
CA ALA A 298 25.94 -44.47 13.77
C ALA A 298 26.52 -45.12 12.50
N TYR A 299 26.36 -44.50 11.32
CA TYR A 299 26.72 -45.11 10.03
C TYR A 299 27.02 -44.04 8.96
N GLU A 300 27.64 -44.44 7.85
CA GLU A 300 27.93 -43.56 6.71
C GLU A 300 26.66 -42.97 6.08
N GLY A 301 26.64 -41.66 5.90
CA GLY A 301 25.50 -40.91 5.40
C GLY A 301 24.39 -40.77 6.43
N HIS A 302 24.66 -40.98 7.72
CA HIS A 302 23.74 -40.62 8.78
C HIS A 302 23.64 -39.08 8.85
N ILE A 303 22.42 -38.54 8.72
CA ILE A 303 22.13 -37.10 8.73
C ILE A 303 21.43 -36.76 10.05
N GLN A 304 21.90 -35.73 10.73
CA GLN A 304 21.32 -35.22 11.97
C GLN A 304 21.13 -33.70 11.89
N LEU A 305 19.99 -33.22 12.34
CA LEU A 305 19.68 -31.81 12.52
C LEU A 305 19.96 -31.41 13.98
N PHE A 306 20.85 -30.46 14.16
CA PHE A 306 21.17 -29.84 15.44
C PHE A 306 20.47 -28.48 15.53
N GLN A 307 19.47 -28.39 16.41
CA GLN A 307 18.84 -27.14 16.83
C GLN A 307 19.23 -26.83 18.28
N TYR A 308 19.03 -25.58 18.72
CA TYR A 308 19.32 -25.21 20.10
C TYR A 308 18.47 -25.98 21.12
N SER A 309 17.26 -26.40 20.76
CA SER A 309 16.29 -27.04 21.66
C SER A 309 16.24 -28.57 21.52
N LYS A 310 16.59 -29.12 20.35
CA LYS A 310 16.49 -30.56 20.08
C LYS A 310 17.52 -31.02 19.05
N ARG A 311 17.76 -32.33 19.02
CA ARG A 311 18.51 -33.03 17.97
C ARG A 311 17.59 -34.03 17.30
N VAL A 312 17.57 -34.07 15.97
CA VAL A 312 16.64 -34.91 15.21
C VAL A 312 17.39 -35.65 14.10
N ASP A 313 17.27 -36.97 14.07
CA ASP A 313 17.86 -37.79 13.02
C ASP A 313 16.96 -37.80 11.77
N TYR A 314 17.57 -37.88 10.58
CA TYR A 314 16.81 -38.11 9.36
C TYR A 314 16.15 -39.51 9.42
N PRO A 315 14.83 -39.63 9.20
CA PRO A 315 14.13 -40.90 9.38
C PRO A 315 14.68 -42.02 8.49
N LEU A 316 15.03 -43.16 9.10
CA LEU A 316 15.56 -44.35 8.41
C LEU A 316 14.58 -44.94 7.38
N GLU A 317 13.29 -44.73 7.59
CA GLU A 317 12.20 -45.21 6.72
C GLU A 317 12.05 -44.39 5.44
N LYS A 318 12.57 -43.15 5.43
CA LYS A 318 12.47 -42.27 4.26
C LYS A 318 13.59 -42.57 3.28
N ASN A 319 13.25 -42.53 1.99
CA ASN A 319 14.23 -42.70 0.93
C ASN A 319 15.27 -41.58 0.96
N TYR A 320 16.54 -41.96 0.79
CA TYR A 320 17.66 -41.02 0.77
C TYR A 320 17.66 -40.23 -0.55
N SER A 321 16.83 -39.19 -0.63
CA SER A 321 16.67 -38.32 -1.80
C SER A 321 16.79 -36.86 -1.40
N SER A 322 17.46 -36.08 -2.22
CA SER A 322 17.64 -34.63 -2.06
C SER A 322 16.33 -33.88 -1.81
N ALA A 323 15.26 -34.22 -2.55
CA ALA A 323 13.94 -33.62 -2.38
C ALA A 323 13.36 -33.92 -0.98
N LEU A 324 13.43 -35.17 -0.53
CA LEU A 324 12.90 -35.61 0.76
C LEU A 324 13.72 -35.10 1.96
N ILE A 325 15.04 -35.00 1.81
CA ILE A 325 15.92 -34.40 2.83
C ILE A 325 15.58 -32.90 2.99
N THR A 326 15.39 -32.20 1.87
CA THR A 326 15.04 -30.78 1.90
C THR A 326 13.65 -30.54 2.48
N GLU A 327 12.67 -31.39 2.14
CA GLU A 327 11.31 -31.34 2.69
C GLU A 327 11.31 -31.60 4.21
N TRP A 328 12.02 -32.64 4.66
CA TRP A 328 12.19 -32.92 6.08
C TRP A 328 12.80 -31.74 6.84
N LEU A 329 13.89 -31.15 6.32
CA LEU A 329 14.51 -29.97 6.93
C LEU A 329 13.51 -28.80 7.03
N ARG A 330 12.74 -28.54 5.97
CA ARG A 330 11.76 -27.46 5.95
C ARG A 330 10.68 -27.67 7.02
N ASP A 331 10.18 -28.89 7.18
CA ASP A 331 9.12 -29.20 8.14
C ASP A 331 9.64 -29.14 9.59
N GLU A 332 10.85 -29.65 9.85
CA GLU A 332 11.52 -29.53 11.16
C GLU A 332 11.86 -28.07 11.50
N SER A 333 12.25 -27.29 10.51
CA SER A 333 12.51 -25.85 10.68
C SER A 333 11.21 -25.11 11.00
N ALA A 334 10.14 -25.32 10.22
CA ALA A 334 8.85 -24.64 10.41
C ALA A 334 8.17 -24.97 11.75
N SER A 335 8.41 -26.17 12.30
CA SER A 335 7.88 -26.58 13.61
C SER A 335 8.68 -26.06 14.81
N SER A 336 9.87 -25.48 14.58
CA SER A 336 10.73 -24.99 15.65
C SER A 336 10.23 -23.68 16.27
N ASN A 337 10.43 -23.56 17.59
CA ASN A 337 10.14 -22.35 18.38
C ASN A 337 11.31 -21.34 18.30
N THR A 338 11.71 -20.96 17.08
CA THR A 338 12.73 -19.93 16.80
C THR A 338 12.13 -18.76 16.03
N LEU A 339 12.95 -17.75 15.74
CA LEU A 339 12.56 -16.62 14.91
C LEU A 339 12.45 -17.03 13.43
N HIS A 340 11.30 -16.73 12.81
CA HIS A 340 11.09 -16.95 11.38
C HIS A 340 10.95 -15.64 10.62
N TRP A 341 11.59 -15.51 9.46
CA TRP A 341 11.35 -14.37 8.59
C TRP A 341 10.02 -14.53 7.85
N LEU A 342 9.24 -13.46 7.78
CA LEU A 342 8.10 -13.39 6.87
C LEU A 342 8.63 -13.27 5.44
N VAL A 343 8.60 -14.38 4.70
CA VAL A 343 8.90 -14.41 3.27
C VAL A 343 7.57 -14.49 2.52
N PRO A 344 7.10 -13.40 1.90
CA PRO A 344 5.97 -13.50 1.00
C PRO A 344 6.43 -14.17 -0.30
N GLU A 345 5.68 -15.16 -0.75
CA GLU A 345 5.94 -15.80 -2.05
C GLU A 345 5.81 -14.76 -3.16
N ALA A 346 6.91 -14.54 -3.91
CA ALA A 346 6.95 -13.58 -5.01
C ALA A 346 5.97 -13.93 -6.15
N ASN A 347 5.63 -15.21 -6.28
CA ASN A 347 4.94 -15.78 -7.45
C ASN A 347 3.43 -16.02 -7.23
N THR A 348 2.95 -15.92 -6.00
CA THR A 348 1.53 -16.08 -5.68
C THR A 348 1.03 -14.83 -4.97
N MET A 349 -0.07 -14.25 -5.43
CA MET A 349 -0.80 -13.24 -4.64
C MET A 349 -1.44 -13.84 -3.36
N LEU A 350 -0.96 -14.97 -2.86
CA LEU A 350 -1.36 -15.65 -1.63
C LEU A 350 -0.78 -14.98 -0.37
N LYS A 351 -0.40 -13.70 -0.47
CA LYS A 351 0.35 -12.85 0.49
C LYS A 351 -0.20 -12.77 1.93
N VAL A 352 -1.21 -13.55 2.31
CA VAL A 352 -1.92 -13.45 3.58
C VAL A 352 -2.07 -14.78 4.29
N ASP A 353 -2.03 -15.95 3.63
CA ASP A 353 -2.44 -17.19 4.30
C ASP A 353 -1.45 -17.67 5.36
N ARG A 354 -0.14 -17.67 5.08
CA ARG A 354 0.88 -18.07 6.07
C ARG A 354 0.97 -17.12 7.26
N LEU A 355 0.87 -15.81 7.02
CA LEU A 355 0.83 -14.82 8.10
C LEU A 355 -0.46 -14.97 8.90
N GLN A 356 -1.61 -15.12 8.24
CA GLN A 356 -2.91 -15.29 8.87
C GLN A 356 -2.99 -16.58 9.70
N THR A 357 -2.51 -17.71 9.17
CA THR A 357 -2.43 -18.98 9.90
C THR A 357 -1.53 -18.81 11.13
N THR A 358 -0.35 -18.19 10.98
CA THR A 358 0.54 -17.95 12.12
C THR A 358 -0.11 -17.05 13.18
N LEU A 359 -0.71 -15.93 12.80
CA LEU A 359 -1.39 -15.01 13.71
C LEU A 359 -2.61 -15.63 14.40
N ARG A 360 -3.32 -16.55 13.74
CA ARG A 360 -4.48 -17.26 14.32
C ARG A 360 -4.09 -18.32 15.34
N THR A 361 -2.92 -18.94 15.19
CA THR A 361 -2.50 -20.05 16.07
C THR A 361 -2.20 -19.57 17.49
N ALA A 362 -1.38 -18.53 17.64
CA ALA A 362 -0.93 -18.00 18.92
C ALA A 362 -0.63 -16.49 18.82
N PRO A 363 -0.67 -15.76 19.95
CA PRO A 363 -0.17 -14.39 20.00
C PRO A 363 1.26 -14.34 19.45
N THR A 364 1.50 -13.43 18.50
CA THR A 364 2.75 -13.40 17.76
C THR A 364 3.47 -12.07 17.97
N LEU A 365 4.71 -12.13 18.45
CA LEU A 365 5.64 -11.01 18.49
C LEU A 365 6.32 -10.86 17.13
N ILE A 366 6.16 -9.68 16.54
CA ILE A 366 6.67 -9.31 15.22
C ILE A 366 7.76 -8.25 15.39
N LEU A 367 8.97 -8.57 14.95
CA LEU A 367 10.09 -7.64 14.84
C LEU A 367 10.13 -7.03 13.45
N PHE A 368 9.89 -5.74 13.36
CA PHE A 368 10.09 -4.97 12.14
C PHE A 368 11.48 -4.35 12.17
N THR A 369 12.39 -4.88 11.36
CA THR A 369 13.77 -4.42 11.25
C THR A 369 14.23 -4.51 9.80
N PRO A 370 15.13 -3.63 9.33
CA PRO A 370 15.74 -3.81 8.02
C PRO A 370 16.53 -5.13 8.01
N ARG A 371 16.26 -6.02 7.05
CA ARG A 371 17.04 -7.25 6.86
C ARG A 371 18.31 -6.94 6.09
N GLU A 372 19.42 -7.56 6.45
CA GLU A 372 20.74 -7.26 5.89
C GLU A 372 21.41 -8.55 5.41
N PRO A 373 20.97 -9.12 4.28
CA PRO A 373 21.31 -10.50 3.88
C PRO A 373 22.79 -10.71 3.56
N LEU A 374 23.55 -9.67 3.19
CA LEU A 374 24.98 -9.80 2.86
C LEU A 374 25.89 -9.98 4.08
N TYR A 375 25.39 -9.73 5.29
CA TYR A 375 26.21 -9.77 6.48
C TYR A 375 25.78 -10.98 7.32
N PRO A 376 26.64 -12.00 7.44
CA PRO A 376 26.26 -13.31 8.01
C PRO A 376 25.79 -13.20 9.47
N TYR A 377 26.30 -12.22 10.20
CA TYR A 377 25.94 -12.03 11.60
C TYR A 377 24.69 -11.14 11.72
N LYS A 378 23.68 -11.65 12.43
CA LYS A 378 22.37 -11.01 12.57
C LYS A 378 22.46 -9.80 13.52
N SER A 379 21.88 -8.64 13.16
CA SER A 379 21.98 -7.40 13.95
C SER A 379 20.99 -7.38 15.13
N ASP A 380 19.88 -6.64 15.03
CA ASP A 380 18.83 -6.58 16.05
C ASP A 380 18.08 -7.91 16.17
N VAL A 381 18.11 -8.69 15.08
CA VAL A 381 17.55 -10.03 14.94
C VAL A 381 18.22 -11.01 15.92
N SER A 382 19.55 -10.93 16.09
CA SER A 382 20.29 -11.79 17.03
C SER A 382 19.87 -11.54 18.48
N VAL A 383 19.58 -10.29 18.84
CA VAL A 383 19.11 -9.92 20.18
C VAL A 383 17.76 -10.57 20.48
N LEU A 384 16.85 -10.57 19.49
CA LEU A 384 15.56 -11.25 19.63
C LEU A 384 15.74 -12.77 19.69
N GLU A 385 16.60 -13.37 18.87
CA GLU A 385 16.89 -14.81 18.90
C GLU A 385 17.42 -15.27 20.27
N GLN A 386 18.35 -14.51 20.87
CA GLN A 386 18.83 -14.74 22.24
C GLN A 386 17.67 -14.71 23.26
N THR A 387 16.79 -13.71 23.15
CA THR A 387 15.62 -13.57 24.03
C THR A 387 14.59 -14.69 23.83
N ILE A 388 14.44 -15.21 22.61
CA ILE A 388 13.56 -16.35 22.29
C ILE A 388 14.09 -17.62 22.95
N MET A 389 15.41 -17.82 22.89
CA MET A 389 16.05 -18.95 23.56
C MET A 389 15.82 -18.89 25.08
N GLU A 390 16.02 -17.73 25.71
CA GLU A 390 15.65 -17.49 27.12
C GLU A 390 14.19 -17.87 27.39
N TYR A 391 13.28 -17.32 26.59
CA TYR A 391 11.83 -17.49 26.72
C TYR A 391 11.35 -18.95 26.73
N HIS A 392 11.97 -19.78 25.88
CA HIS A 392 11.64 -21.19 25.72
C HIS A 392 12.46 -22.15 26.59
N THR A 393 13.45 -21.65 27.34
CA THR A 393 14.27 -22.50 28.22
C THR A 393 13.51 -22.80 29.52
N CYS A 394 13.04 -24.03 29.68
CA CYS A 394 12.19 -24.43 30.81
C CYS A 394 12.88 -25.37 31.81
N GLN A 395 13.99 -26.01 31.42
CA GLN A 395 14.77 -26.89 32.30
C GLN A 395 16.01 -26.16 32.83
N GLU A 396 16.33 -26.32 34.11
CA GLU A 396 17.50 -25.68 34.72
C GLU A 396 18.83 -26.16 34.11
N GLU A 397 18.90 -27.44 33.70
CA GLU A 397 20.08 -28.03 33.07
C GLU A 397 20.45 -27.35 31.73
N ASP A 398 19.45 -26.89 30.99
CA ASP A 398 19.63 -26.20 29.71
C ASP A 398 20.09 -24.74 29.87
N VAL A 399 19.86 -24.12 31.02
CA VAL A 399 20.12 -22.68 31.24
C VAL A 399 21.58 -22.31 30.97
N ASN A 400 22.52 -23.13 31.45
CA ASN A 400 23.95 -22.85 31.26
C ASN A 400 24.37 -23.02 29.79
N ARG A 401 23.86 -24.06 29.11
CA ARG A 401 24.12 -24.31 27.69
C ARG A 401 23.57 -23.20 26.80
N VAL A 402 22.35 -22.74 27.10
CA VAL A 402 21.70 -21.65 26.38
C VAL A 402 22.38 -20.31 26.65
N ARG A 403 22.86 -20.07 27.87
CA ARG A 403 23.68 -18.89 28.22
C ARG A 403 24.97 -18.84 27.39
N GLU A 404 25.72 -19.93 27.33
CA GLU A 404 26.96 -20.01 26.54
C GLU A 404 26.68 -19.74 25.05
N LEU A 405 25.62 -20.33 24.50
CA LEU A 405 25.20 -20.09 23.12
C LEU A 405 24.80 -18.62 22.86
N ALA A 406 24.10 -17.98 23.81
CA ALA A 406 23.73 -16.57 23.70
C ALA A 406 24.97 -15.65 23.73
N GLU A 407 25.96 -15.95 24.57
CA GLU A 407 27.24 -15.23 24.63
C GLU A 407 28.05 -15.40 23.34
N ASN A 408 28.13 -16.61 22.79
CA ASN A 408 28.78 -16.87 21.51
C ASN A 408 28.11 -16.08 20.38
N ARG A 409 26.77 -16.08 20.31
CA ARG A 409 26.00 -15.28 19.35
C ARG A 409 26.26 -13.78 19.48
N GLU A 410 26.42 -13.27 20.71
CA GLU A 410 26.83 -11.87 20.90
C GLU A 410 28.24 -11.60 20.38
N GLY A 411 29.19 -12.52 20.60
CA GLY A 411 30.54 -12.42 20.05
C GLY A 411 30.55 -12.27 18.53
N TYR A 412 29.74 -13.07 17.83
CA TYR A 412 29.55 -12.96 16.38
C TYR A 412 28.93 -11.62 15.97
N ARG A 413 27.89 -11.16 16.69
CA ARG A 413 27.26 -9.86 16.47
C ARG A 413 28.24 -8.70 16.63
N GLN A 414 29.14 -8.76 17.61
CA GLN A 414 30.16 -7.73 17.84
C GLN A 414 31.24 -7.71 16.74
N ARG A 415 31.72 -8.89 16.31
CA ARG A 415 32.67 -9.02 15.18
C ARG A 415 32.12 -8.44 13.88
N ARG A 416 30.80 -8.48 13.67
CA ARG A 416 30.16 -7.80 12.53
C ARG A 416 30.42 -6.30 12.50
N LYS A 417 30.37 -5.65 13.66
CA LYS A 417 30.48 -4.18 13.76
C LYS A 417 31.84 -3.71 13.25
N SER A 418 32.91 -4.42 13.59
CA SER A 418 34.26 -4.14 13.06
C SER A 418 34.34 -4.43 11.56
N LEU A 419 33.82 -5.58 11.10
CA LEU A 419 33.83 -5.94 9.68
C LEU A 419 33.13 -4.88 8.79
N LEU A 420 31.99 -4.37 9.25
CA LEU A 420 31.25 -3.30 8.56
C LEU A 420 32.03 -1.99 8.52
N GLN A 421 32.71 -1.66 9.63
CA GLN A 421 33.52 -0.45 9.72
C GLN A 421 34.71 -0.51 8.75
N ASP A 422 35.38 -1.66 8.64
CA ASP A 422 36.49 -1.86 7.69
C ASP A 422 36.05 -1.77 6.23
N LYS A 423 34.91 -2.38 5.88
CA LYS A 423 34.30 -2.28 4.55
C LYS A 423 33.90 -0.84 4.21
N ARG A 424 33.33 -0.10 5.17
CA ARG A 424 32.96 1.33 5.01
C ARG A 424 34.18 2.20 4.77
N LEU A 425 35.26 2.03 5.56
CA LEU A 425 36.50 2.79 5.42
C LEU A 425 37.16 2.54 4.06
N SER A 426 37.24 1.27 3.65
CA SER A 426 37.71 0.89 2.31
C SER A 426 36.88 1.55 1.21
N CYS A 427 35.56 1.60 1.37
CA CYS A 427 34.70 2.20 0.37
C CYS A 427 34.78 3.73 0.30
N ARG A 428 35.01 4.42 1.42
CA ARG A 428 35.31 5.86 1.44
C ARG A 428 36.62 6.18 0.71
N ALA A 429 37.67 5.41 0.98
CA ALA A 429 38.96 5.59 0.32
C ALA A 429 38.84 5.41 -1.21
N THR A 430 38.10 4.40 -1.67
CA THR A 430 37.83 4.22 -3.11
C THR A 430 36.88 5.28 -3.70
N SER A 431 35.92 5.82 -2.96
CA SER A 431 35.08 6.92 -3.47
C SER A 431 35.86 8.21 -3.64
N ASP A 432 36.81 8.49 -2.74
CA ASP A 432 37.68 9.66 -2.85
C ASP A 432 38.61 9.53 -4.06
N SER A 433 39.17 8.34 -4.30
CA SER A 433 39.91 7.99 -5.52
C SER A 433 39.04 8.11 -6.78
N ALA A 434 37.82 7.55 -6.77
CA ALA A 434 36.88 7.65 -7.89
C ALA A 434 36.45 9.11 -8.17
N SER A 435 36.36 9.97 -7.15
CA SER A 435 36.09 11.40 -7.33
C SER A 435 37.24 12.14 -8.02
N GLN A 436 38.48 11.69 -7.81
CA GLN A 436 39.68 12.23 -8.47
C GLN A 436 39.74 11.74 -9.92
N VAL A 437 39.46 10.45 -10.15
CA VAL A 437 39.34 9.87 -11.49
C VAL A 437 38.19 10.55 -12.26
N SER A 438 37.02 10.72 -11.65
CA SER A 438 35.87 11.41 -12.26
C SER A 438 36.18 12.87 -12.61
N ARG A 439 36.91 13.60 -11.75
CA ARG A 439 37.42 14.94 -12.07
C ARG A 439 38.40 14.93 -13.25
N CYS A 440 39.31 13.95 -13.27
CA CYS A 440 40.25 13.74 -14.37
C CYS A 440 39.52 13.42 -15.69
N CYS A 441 38.52 12.54 -15.66
CA CYS A 441 37.75 12.12 -16.83
C CYS A 441 36.75 13.17 -17.29
N ALA A 442 36.23 14.01 -16.39
CA ALA A 442 35.47 15.20 -16.78
C ALA A 442 36.37 16.19 -17.56
N GLY A 443 37.65 16.31 -17.18
CA GLY A 443 38.68 17.01 -17.95
C GLY A 443 38.93 16.36 -19.32
N ALA A 444 39.11 15.04 -19.35
CA ALA A 444 39.29 14.27 -20.59
C ALA A 444 38.06 14.35 -21.52
N ARG A 445 36.84 14.36 -20.98
CA ARG A 445 35.59 14.51 -21.75
C ARG A 445 35.50 15.87 -22.42
N LYS A 446 35.83 16.95 -21.69
CA LYS A 446 35.90 18.30 -22.24
C LYS A 446 36.95 18.37 -23.35
N TRP A 447 38.10 17.72 -23.17
CA TRP A 447 39.13 17.60 -24.19
C TRP A 447 38.65 16.80 -25.41
N LEU A 448 37.96 15.67 -25.21
CA LEU A 448 37.42 14.80 -26.27
C LEU A 448 36.35 15.52 -27.11
N ASP A 449 35.46 16.27 -26.47
CA ASP A 449 34.42 17.06 -27.15
C ASP A 449 35.04 18.22 -27.96
N LEU A 450 36.12 18.82 -27.46
CA LEU A 450 36.91 19.83 -28.18
C LEU A 450 37.63 19.22 -29.39
N HIS A 451 38.24 18.04 -29.25
CA HIS A 451 38.92 17.33 -30.34
C HIS A 451 37.94 16.79 -31.41
N CYS A 452 36.78 16.20 -31.03
CA CYS A 452 35.73 15.83 -31.99
C CYS A 452 35.23 17.07 -32.76
N LYS A 453 35.19 18.27 -32.14
CA LYS A 453 34.86 19.53 -32.83
C LYS A 453 35.96 19.96 -33.80
N GLN A 454 37.22 19.90 -33.39
CA GLN A 454 38.38 20.31 -34.17
C GLN A 454 38.61 19.41 -35.39
N CYS A 455 38.53 18.09 -35.24
CA CYS A 455 38.65 17.12 -36.34
C CYS A 455 37.51 17.21 -37.37
N ARG A 456 36.32 17.72 -36.99
CA ARG A 456 35.21 17.96 -37.92
C ARG A 456 35.43 19.21 -38.78
N LEU A 457 36.11 20.22 -38.23
CA LEU A 457 36.42 21.49 -38.92
C LEU A 457 37.57 21.32 -39.93
N GLU A 458 38.49 20.39 -39.68
CA GLU A 458 39.62 20.05 -40.57
C GLU A 458 39.25 19.41 -41.92
N ARG A 459 37.96 19.20 -42.23
CA ARG A 459 37.50 18.74 -43.57
C ARG A 459 37.79 19.71 -44.73
N THR A 460 38.41 20.86 -44.48
CA THR A 460 38.70 21.89 -45.49
C THR A 460 40.15 21.95 -45.97
N TYR A 461 41.13 21.36 -45.27
CA TYR A 461 42.54 21.37 -45.72
C TYR A 461 43.28 20.09 -45.26
N PRO A 462 43.71 19.19 -46.17
CA PRO A 462 44.40 17.97 -45.79
C PRO A 462 45.90 18.26 -45.72
N ARG A 463 46.40 18.77 -44.60
CA ARG A 463 47.85 18.71 -44.29
C ARG A 463 48.03 18.72 -42.77
N PHE A 464 48.56 17.60 -42.28
CA PHE A 464 48.87 17.23 -40.89
C PHE A 464 47.67 16.75 -40.04
N THR A 465 47.44 15.43 -39.99
CA THR A 465 46.35 14.82 -39.22
C THR A 465 46.80 14.43 -37.82
N VAL A 466 46.63 15.34 -36.86
CA VAL A 466 46.59 15.00 -35.42
C VAL A 466 45.46 13.98 -35.14
N CYS A 467 44.38 14.05 -35.91
CA CYS A 467 43.20 13.18 -35.81
C CYS A 467 43.40 11.72 -36.29
N ALA A 468 44.51 11.40 -36.98
CA ALA A 468 44.80 10.05 -37.46
C ALA A 468 45.65 9.22 -36.49
N LEU A 469 46.39 9.87 -35.57
CA LEU A 469 47.36 9.18 -34.71
C LEU A 469 46.79 8.65 -33.40
N TRP A 470 45.65 9.17 -32.91
CA TRP A 470 45.10 8.81 -31.61
C TRP A 470 43.65 8.29 -31.71
N ASN A 471 43.52 6.96 -31.65
CA ASN A 471 42.24 6.29 -31.38
C ASN A 471 42.38 5.42 -30.11
N PRO A 472 41.75 5.80 -28.98
CA PRO A 472 41.83 5.02 -27.75
C PRO A 472 41.08 3.69 -27.82
N PHE A 473 40.20 3.48 -28.81
CA PHE A 473 39.41 2.24 -29.00
C PHE A 473 40.10 1.22 -29.93
N ARG A 474 41.43 1.11 -29.83
CA ARG A 474 42.31 0.38 -30.76
C ARG A 474 42.19 -1.15 -30.67
N ARG A 475 40.99 -1.73 -30.72
CA ARG A 475 40.82 -3.19 -30.82
C ARG A 475 39.84 -3.72 -31.87
N THR A 476 39.03 -2.90 -32.53
CA THR A 476 38.18 -3.43 -33.61
C THR A 476 38.09 -2.46 -34.79
N ASP A 477 38.70 -2.90 -35.89
CA ASP A 477 38.50 -2.45 -37.27
C ASP A 477 39.15 -1.12 -37.73
N GLN A 478 40.11 -1.24 -38.65
CA GLN A 478 40.89 -0.12 -39.21
C GLN A 478 40.14 0.68 -40.31
N ARG A 479 38.87 0.39 -40.58
CA ARG A 479 38.19 0.91 -41.78
C ARG A 479 37.30 2.14 -41.59
N PHE A 480 37.14 2.66 -40.37
CA PHE A 480 36.32 3.86 -40.12
C PHE A 480 36.99 4.84 -39.13
N PRO A 481 37.31 6.08 -39.54
CA PRO A 481 37.85 7.08 -38.63
C PRO A 481 36.75 7.61 -37.70
N PHE A 482 36.68 7.07 -36.48
CA PHE A 482 35.72 7.45 -35.43
C PHE A 482 35.61 8.97 -35.22
N PHE A 483 36.75 9.67 -35.16
CA PHE A 483 36.85 11.11 -34.92
C PHE A 483 36.37 12.01 -36.08
N GLY A 484 36.16 11.45 -37.27
CA GLY A 484 35.68 12.17 -38.46
C GLY A 484 34.20 11.94 -38.79
N SER A 485 33.48 11.16 -37.98
CA SER A 485 32.08 10.78 -38.19
C SER A 485 31.10 11.67 -37.42
N PRO A 486 29.85 11.86 -37.90
CA PRO A 486 28.78 12.50 -37.11
C PRO A 486 28.57 11.82 -35.75
N TRP A 487 28.87 10.51 -35.68
CA TRP A 487 28.74 9.67 -34.49
C TRP A 487 29.78 9.98 -33.39
N CYS A 488 30.91 10.65 -33.65
CA CYS A 488 31.89 11.05 -32.60
C CYS A 488 31.24 11.93 -31.54
N ARG A 489 30.44 12.92 -31.98
CA ARG A 489 29.78 13.87 -31.09
C ARG A 489 28.58 13.24 -30.37
N GLU A 490 27.82 12.38 -31.05
CA GLU A 490 26.72 11.62 -30.43
C GLU A 490 27.25 10.57 -29.43
N ALA A 491 28.39 9.94 -29.70
CA ALA A 491 29.06 9.05 -28.76
C ALA A 491 29.66 9.81 -27.56
N ALA A 492 30.37 10.92 -27.78
CA ALA A 492 30.92 11.74 -26.70
C ALA A 492 29.83 12.44 -25.83
N ALA A 493 28.69 12.74 -26.44
CA ALA A 493 27.51 13.26 -25.73
C ALA A 493 26.76 12.15 -24.97
N SER A 494 26.72 10.92 -25.48
CA SER A 494 26.03 9.78 -24.85
C SER A 494 26.86 9.07 -23.77
N ILE A 495 28.20 9.17 -23.82
CA ILE A 495 29.09 8.63 -22.78
C ILE A 495 28.99 9.49 -21.52
N SER A 496 28.49 8.91 -20.44
CA SER A 496 28.44 9.52 -19.10
C SER A 496 29.84 9.71 -18.50
N VAL A 497 29.97 10.59 -17.49
CA VAL A 497 31.28 10.78 -16.81
C VAL A 497 31.70 9.50 -16.10
N GLU A 498 30.73 8.71 -15.65
CA GLU A 498 30.92 7.38 -15.08
C GLU A 498 31.49 6.38 -16.10
N GLU A 499 30.98 6.35 -17.34
CA GLU A 499 31.49 5.46 -18.41
C GLU A 499 32.88 5.87 -18.92
N LEU A 500 33.19 7.17 -18.89
CA LEU A 500 34.52 7.67 -19.23
C LEU A 500 35.53 7.36 -18.12
N ALA A 501 35.08 7.31 -16.86
CA ALA A 501 35.87 6.87 -15.73
C ALA A 501 36.30 5.41 -15.85
N ASP A 502 35.44 4.51 -16.33
CA ASP A 502 35.79 3.09 -16.55
C ASP A 502 36.93 2.92 -17.57
N VAL A 503 37.08 3.83 -18.54
CA VAL A 503 38.20 3.84 -19.51
C VAL A 503 39.44 4.55 -18.97
N CYS A 504 39.28 5.56 -18.11
CA CYS A 504 40.39 6.23 -17.43
C CYS A 504 41.00 5.40 -16.28
N CYS A 505 40.19 4.59 -15.60
CA CYS A 505 40.58 3.78 -14.45
C CYS A 505 41.80 2.88 -14.75
N PRO A 506 41.88 2.16 -15.89
CA PRO A 506 43.07 1.39 -16.27
C PRO A 506 44.35 2.22 -16.41
N LEU A 507 44.26 3.49 -16.82
CA LEU A 507 45.41 4.40 -16.92
C LEU A 507 45.88 4.89 -15.53
N PHE A 508 44.98 4.91 -14.54
CA PHE A 508 45.28 5.27 -13.16
C PHE A 508 45.84 4.07 -12.38
N ASP A 509 45.26 2.88 -12.55
CA ASP A 509 45.71 1.61 -11.95
C ASP A 509 47.06 1.13 -12.48
N ALA A 510 47.43 1.50 -13.72
CA ALA A 510 48.77 1.24 -14.26
C ALA A 510 49.90 1.91 -13.45
N SER A 511 49.59 2.92 -12.61
CA SER A 511 50.58 3.55 -11.72
C SER A 511 50.73 2.88 -10.34
N GLN A 512 49.84 1.94 -9.97
CA GLN A 512 49.81 1.30 -8.65
C GLN A 512 50.06 -0.21 -8.66
N LYS A 513 50.84 -0.72 -9.63
CA LYS A 513 51.31 -2.12 -9.55
C LYS A 513 52.41 -2.27 -8.49
N GLY A 514 51.97 -2.55 -7.26
CA GLY A 514 52.80 -3.02 -6.16
C GLY A 514 52.07 -4.10 -5.35
N THR A 515 52.54 -5.34 -5.51
CA THR A 515 52.39 -6.50 -4.61
C THR A 515 51.01 -7.10 -4.27
N VAL A 516 50.88 -8.35 -4.76
CA VAL A 516 50.10 -9.53 -4.39
C VAL A 516 49.46 -9.62 -2.98
N SER A 517 48.25 -10.19 -2.96
CA SER A 517 47.52 -10.86 -1.85
C SER A 517 46.88 -10.01 -0.75
N LYS A 518 45.70 -9.46 -1.07
CA LYS A 518 44.46 -9.42 -0.26
C LYS A 518 43.34 -8.87 -1.17
N VAL A 519 42.08 -9.26 -0.93
CA VAL A 519 40.88 -8.83 -1.68
C VAL A 519 40.98 -7.33 -2.01
N SER A 520 40.80 -6.96 -3.28
CA SER A 520 41.04 -5.59 -3.71
C SER A 520 40.13 -4.60 -2.96
N PRO A 521 40.62 -3.43 -2.52
CA PRO A 521 39.80 -2.41 -1.85
C PRO A 521 38.55 -2.02 -2.65
N THR A 522 38.65 -2.08 -3.98
CA THR A 522 37.55 -1.88 -4.93
C THR A 522 36.48 -2.97 -4.84
N GLN A 523 36.86 -4.25 -4.72
CA GLN A 523 35.94 -5.36 -4.51
C GLN A 523 35.20 -5.24 -3.16
N LEU A 524 35.91 -4.92 -2.08
CA LEU A 524 35.30 -4.68 -0.76
C LEU A 524 34.30 -3.49 -0.78
N CYS A 525 34.60 -2.44 -1.54
CA CYS A 525 33.68 -1.32 -1.71
C CYS A 525 32.48 -1.67 -2.59
N ASN A 526 32.68 -2.45 -3.66
CA ASN A 526 31.59 -2.92 -4.50
C ASN A 526 30.63 -3.80 -3.71
N GLU A 527 31.14 -4.70 -2.86
CA GLU A 527 30.32 -5.46 -1.91
C GLU A 527 29.55 -4.55 -0.94
N TYR A 528 30.23 -3.56 -0.37
CA TYR A 528 29.61 -2.60 0.54
C TYR A 528 28.50 -1.78 -0.15
N LYS A 529 28.67 -1.42 -1.43
CA LYS A 529 27.69 -0.69 -2.25
C LYS A 529 26.47 -1.52 -2.65
N LEU A 530 26.55 -2.86 -2.58
CA LEU A 530 25.43 -3.75 -2.90
C LEU A 530 24.41 -3.83 -1.76
N ALA A 531 24.84 -3.61 -0.51
CA ALA A 531 23.96 -3.57 0.63
C ALA A 531 22.92 -2.45 0.49
N ALA A 532 21.63 -2.80 0.54
CA ALA A 532 20.55 -1.84 0.42
C ALA A 532 20.47 -0.89 1.64
N VAL A 533 20.82 -1.38 2.83
CA VAL A 533 21.05 -0.56 4.03
C VAL A 533 22.50 -0.11 4.07
N LYS A 534 22.71 1.20 3.95
CA LYS A 534 24.04 1.81 4.12
C LYS A 534 24.43 1.73 5.60
N SER A 535 25.64 1.23 5.90
CA SER A 535 26.11 1.01 7.28
C SER A 535 26.14 2.26 8.16
N ASP A 536 25.98 3.47 7.62
CA ASP A 536 25.93 4.71 8.39
C ASP A 536 24.78 4.72 9.43
N SER A 537 23.65 4.08 9.14
CA SER A 537 22.55 3.92 10.11
C SER A 537 22.77 2.80 11.12
N VAL A 538 23.58 1.80 10.76
CA VAL A 538 23.89 0.61 11.56
C VAL A 538 25.00 0.91 12.57
N LEU A 539 26.03 1.64 12.13
CA LEU A 539 27.18 2.06 12.95
C LEU A 539 26.85 3.25 13.87
N SER A 540 25.76 3.97 13.61
CA SER A 540 25.25 5.04 14.48
C SER A 540 24.29 4.56 15.57
N LYS A 541 23.75 3.33 15.46
CA LYS A 541 23.05 2.70 16.57
C LYS A 541 24.07 2.41 17.69
N GLY A 542 23.81 2.97 18.87
CA GLY A 542 24.58 2.67 20.08
C GLY A 542 24.56 1.17 20.39
N ASP A 543 25.47 0.73 21.25
CA ASP A 543 25.44 -0.67 21.66
C ASP A 543 24.10 -1.01 22.32
N VAL A 544 23.60 -2.22 22.05
CA VAL A 544 22.34 -2.70 22.60
C VAL A 544 22.65 -3.12 24.04
N GLY A 545 22.71 -2.14 24.95
CA GLY A 545 23.14 -2.33 26.33
C GLY A 545 22.40 -3.45 27.06
N GLY A 546 23.04 -4.01 28.09
CA GLY A 546 22.52 -5.10 28.91
C GLY A 546 23.12 -6.47 28.59
N SER A 547 22.94 -7.43 29.49
CA SER A 547 23.48 -8.79 29.38
C SER A 547 22.85 -9.57 28.21
N PRO A 548 23.64 -10.33 27.41
CA PRO A 548 23.14 -11.24 26.37
C PRO A 548 22.19 -12.32 26.90
N PHE A 549 22.31 -12.67 28.19
CA PHE A 549 21.45 -13.62 28.87
C PHE A 549 21.00 -13.07 30.24
N ASP A 550 19.71 -13.15 30.55
CA ASP A 550 19.15 -12.70 31.83
C ASP A 550 18.12 -13.69 32.37
N THR A 551 18.41 -14.26 33.54
CA THR A 551 17.55 -15.28 34.18
C THR A 551 16.29 -14.72 34.83
N THR A 552 16.17 -13.40 35.00
CA THR A 552 15.21 -12.83 35.96
C THR A 552 13.83 -12.53 35.39
N LEU A 553 13.73 -12.15 34.11
CA LEU A 553 12.49 -11.58 33.55
C LEU A 553 11.75 -12.51 32.59
N VAL A 554 12.45 -13.25 31.74
CA VAL A 554 11.85 -13.92 30.56
C VAL A 554 12.05 -15.43 30.54
N VAL A 555 13.04 -15.95 31.28
CA VAL A 555 13.39 -17.38 31.24
C VAL A 555 12.20 -18.27 31.60
N GLY A 556 11.89 -19.23 30.73
CA GLY A 556 10.85 -20.24 30.94
C GLY A 556 9.40 -19.73 30.91
N LEU A 557 9.16 -18.45 30.57
CA LEU A 557 7.81 -17.89 30.51
C LEU A 557 6.89 -18.66 29.54
N SER A 558 7.44 -19.28 28.49
CA SER A 558 6.64 -20.06 27.55
C SER A 558 5.99 -21.29 28.19
N CYS A 559 6.65 -21.91 29.17
CA CYS A 559 6.13 -23.11 29.86
C CYS A 559 5.32 -22.76 31.11
N MET A 560 5.58 -21.59 31.71
CA MET A 560 4.87 -21.12 32.90
C MET A 560 3.50 -20.50 32.61
N ARG A 561 3.28 -20.02 31.37
CA ARG A 561 2.06 -19.27 30.99
C ARG A 561 1.33 -19.96 29.85
N ASN A 562 0.00 -19.93 29.90
CA ASN A 562 -0.87 -20.56 28.89
C ASN A 562 -0.98 -19.77 27.57
N ASN A 563 -0.43 -18.55 27.50
CA ASN A 563 -0.48 -17.66 26.34
C ASN A 563 0.91 -17.48 25.70
N SER A 564 1.58 -18.59 25.37
CA SER A 564 2.92 -18.56 24.78
C SER A 564 2.99 -17.75 23.48
N LEU A 565 4.03 -16.93 23.33
CA LEU A 565 4.30 -16.13 22.14
C LEU A 565 4.95 -16.96 21.02
N ARG A 566 4.60 -16.65 19.78
CA ARG A 566 5.37 -16.99 18.57
C ARG A 566 6.17 -15.79 18.09
N PHE A 567 7.21 -16.00 17.31
CA PHE A 567 8.13 -14.93 16.91
C PHE A 567 8.34 -14.89 15.39
N ILE A 568 8.16 -13.71 14.80
CA ILE A 568 8.38 -13.45 13.37
C ILE A 568 9.20 -12.18 13.19
N ALA A 569 10.06 -12.14 12.18
CA ALA A 569 10.72 -10.93 11.71
C ALA A 569 10.20 -10.49 10.33
N VAL A 570 10.08 -9.19 10.12
CA VAL A 570 9.62 -8.59 8.86
C VAL A 570 10.65 -7.59 8.37
N ASP A 571 11.07 -7.74 7.11
CA ASP A 571 11.99 -6.81 6.49
C ASP A 571 11.30 -5.47 6.18
N THR A 572 11.68 -4.42 6.90
CA THR A 572 11.12 -3.08 6.71
C THR A 572 11.54 -2.43 5.40
N GLN A 573 12.58 -2.92 4.72
CA GLN A 573 13.02 -2.37 3.43
C GLN A 573 11.99 -2.62 2.33
N HIS A 574 11.41 -3.83 2.31
CA HIS A 574 10.44 -4.25 1.31
C HIS A 574 8.99 -4.24 1.82
N TYR A 575 8.79 -4.44 3.13
CA TYR A 575 7.47 -4.57 3.75
C TYR A 575 7.17 -3.51 4.81
N GLY A 576 7.89 -2.37 4.79
CA GLY A 576 7.67 -1.24 5.69
C GLY A 576 6.25 -0.66 5.66
N PHE A 577 5.51 -0.85 4.57
CA PHE A 577 4.10 -0.43 4.48
C PHE A 577 3.20 -1.08 5.55
N LEU A 578 3.59 -2.24 6.12
CA LEU A 578 2.86 -2.88 7.21
C LEU A 578 2.92 -2.04 8.50
N LEU A 579 4.07 -1.41 8.80
CA LEU A 579 4.20 -0.47 9.91
C LEU A 579 3.39 0.80 9.66
N GLU A 580 3.41 1.31 8.42
CA GLU A 580 2.66 2.52 8.05
C GLU A 580 1.15 2.30 8.22
N LYS A 581 0.65 1.10 7.93
CA LYS A 581 -0.74 0.71 8.19
C LYS A 581 -1.10 0.67 9.67
N LEU A 582 -0.12 0.43 10.55
CA LEU A 582 -0.27 0.56 12.01
C LEU A 582 -0.09 2.01 12.49
N GLY A 583 0.15 2.96 11.59
CA GLY A 583 0.36 4.36 11.94
C GLY A 583 1.72 4.60 12.61
N ILE A 584 2.67 3.70 12.42
CA ILE A 584 4.05 3.85 12.84
C ILE A 584 4.84 4.37 11.64
N ALA A 585 5.54 5.49 11.80
CA ALA A 585 6.43 5.97 10.75
C ALA A 585 7.52 4.93 10.49
N SER A 586 7.71 4.55 9.22
CA SER A 586 8.81 3.70 8.82
C SER A 586 10.12 4.43 9.12
N THR A 587 10.73 4.10 10.26
CA THR A 587 12.01 4.62 10.72
C THR A 587 13.09 3.57 10.47
N VAL A 588 14.36 3.99 10.49
CA VAL A 588 15.49 3.05 10.43
C VAL A 588 15.65 2.25 11.74
N GLN A 589 14.83 2.56 12.75
CA GLN A 589 14.83 1.88 14.04
C GLN A 589 13.95 0.64 13.98
N SER A 590 14.34 -0.36 14.78
CA SER A 590 13.62 -1.61 14.88
C SER A 590 12.40 -1.42 15.77
N ASN A 591 11.24 -1.85 15.30
CA ASN A 591 9.97 -1.71 16.00
C ASN A 591 9.44 -3.10 16.35
N VAL A 592 8.88 -3.24 17.56
CA VAL A 592 8.36 -4.52 18.05
C VAL A 592 6.87 -4.40 18.30
N VAL A 593 6.10 -5.33 17.76
CA VAL A 593 4.64 -5.38 17.87
C VAL A 593 4.20 -6.76 18.27
N ILE A 594 3.33 -6.89 19.27
CA ILE A 594 2.62 -8.14 19.56
C ILE A 594 1.23 -8.05 18.93
N ALA A 595 0.93 -9.00 18.04
CA ALA A 595 -0.39 -9.19 17.47
C ALA A 595 -1.06 -10.39 18.11
N ASP A 596 -2.14 -10.15 18.86
CA ASP A 596 -2.93 -11.17 19.51
C ASP A 596 -4.30 -11.23 18.85
N ALA A 597 -4.43 -12.16 17.90
CA ALA A 597 -5.65 -12.32 17.11
C ALA A 597 -6.83 -12.85 17.94
N ARG A 598 -6.58 -13.57 19.06
CA ARG A 598 -7.65 -14.13 19.90
C ARG A 598 -8.33 -13.05 20.72
N ASN A 599 -7.56 -12.10 21.23
CA ASN A 599 -8.08 -10.96 22.00
C ASN A 599 -8.29 -9.69 21.15
N GLU A 600 -8.16 -9.79 19.82
CA GLU A 600 -8.32 -8.68 18.85
C GLU A 600 -7.50 -7.42 19.22
N GLN A 601 -6.30 -7.62 19.76
CA GLN A 601 -5.45 -6.53 20.22
C GLN A 601 -4.11 -6.52 19.52
N THR A 602 -3.62 -5.31 19.23
CA THR A 602 -2.26 -5.06 18.78
C THR A 602 -1.56 -4.24 19.85
N LEU A 603 -0.35 -4.64 20.24
CA LEU A 603 0.42 -4.01 21.30
C LEU A 603 1.74 -3.56 20.71
N ILE A 604 2.13 -2.31 20.92
CA ILE A 604 3.35 -1.74 20.35
C ILE A 604 4.31 -1.40 21.48
N MET A 605 5.57 -1.77 21.32
CA MET A 605 6.64 -1.35 22.22
C MET A 605 6.93 0.14 22.01
N SER A 606 6.81 0.95 23.07
CA SER A 606 6.99 2.40 23.02
C SER A 606 8.44 2.86 23.11
N HIS A 607 9.30 2.06 23.74
CA HIS A 607 10.71 2.38 23.95
C HIS A 607 11.55 2.03 22.72
N ALA A 608 12.69 2.69 22.57
CA ALA A 608 13.67 2.31 21.55
C ALA A 608 14.12 0.86 21.76
N PHE A 609 14.36 0.14 20.66
CA PHE A 609 14.77 -1.26 20.70
C PHE A 609 16.04 -1.44 21.55
N SER A 610 15.91 -2.23 22.62
CA SER A 610 16.99 -2.63 23.50
C SER A 610 16.68 -3.98 24.14
N ARG A 611 17.70 -4.67 24.67
CA ARG A 611 17.54 -5.94 25.39
C ARG A 611 16.54 -5.83 26.53
N GLN A 612 16.75 -4.84 27.39
CA GLN A 612 15.91 -4.62 28.56
C GLN A 612 14.49 -4.25 28.17
N ALA A 613 14.30 -3.32 27.22
CA ALA A 613 12.95 -2.94 26.76
C ALA A 613 12.20 -4.13 26.15
N LEU A 614 12.88 -5.00 25.39
CA LEU A 614 12.28 -6.20 24.82
C LEU A 614 11.84 -7.19 25.91
N ARG A 615 12.70 -7.45 26.90
CA ARG A 615 12.38 -8.33 28.05
C ARG A 615 11.22 -7.78 28.87
N GLU A 616 11.26 -6.49 29.20
CA GLU A 616 10.19 -5.80 29.92
C GLU A 616 8.87 -5.83 29.16
N PHE A 617 8.91 -5.69 27.84
CA PHE A 617 7.72 -5.75 26.98
C PHE A 617 7.08 -7.15 26.95
N ILE A 618 7.89 -8.21 26.81
CA ILE A 618 7.41 -9.61 26.88
C ILE A 618 6.84 -9.91 28.27
N HIS A 619 7.53 -9.52 29.33
CA HIS A 619 7.06 -9.71 30.70
C HIS A 619 5.75 -8.94 30.98
N SER A 620 5.64 -7.70 30.51
CA SER A 620 4.43 -6.87 30.64
C SER A 620 3.24 -7.44 29.86
N PHE A 621 3.47 -8.07 28.72
CA PHE A 621 2.44 -8.80 27.98
C PHE A 621 1.84 -9.94 28.81
N HIS A 622 2.68 -10.78 29.41
CA HIS A 622 2.20 -11.89 30.26
C HIS A 622 1.51 -11.42 31.54
N ASN A 623 1.85 -10.24 32.05
CA ASN A 623 1.18 -9.61 33.19
C ASN A 623 -0.10 -8.84 32.82
N GLY A 624 -0.41 -8.69 31.52
CA GLY A 624 -1.60 -7.96 31.05
C GLY A 624 -1.56 -6.45 31.31
N SER A 625 -0.37 -5.86 31.51
CA SER A 625 -0.23 -4.43 31.82
C SER A 625 -0.18 -3.52 30.57
N LEU A 626 -0.07 -4.11 29.38
CA LEU A 626 0.03 -3.37 28.12
C LEU A 626 -1.33 -2.86 27.63
N LEU A 627 -1.35 -1.65 27.09
CA LEU A 627 -2.55 -1.05 26.50
C LEU A 627 -2.62 -1.34 24.99
N PRO A 628 -3.79 -1.74 24.47
CA PRO A 628 -4.01 -1.92 23.04
C PRO A 628 -3.72 -0.64 22.24
N HIS A 629 -2.97 -0.80 21.16
CA HIS A 629 -2.75 0.25 20.18
C HIS A 629 -4.05 0.56 19.42
N ARG A 630 -4.24 1.85 19.14
CA ARG A 630 -5.32 2.36 18.30
C ARG A 630 -4.74 3.37 17.33
N LEU A 631 -5.11 3.24 16.06
CA LEU A 631 -4.76 4.21 15.04
C LEU A 631 -5.39 5.58 15.36
N THR A 632 -4.57 6.61 15.41
CA THR A 632 -4.97 7.98 15.69
C THR A 632 -4.27 8.92 14.73
N GLU A 633 -4.97 9.90 14.18
CA GLU A 633 -4.41 10.86 13.23
C GLU A 633 -3.16 11.61 13.76
N GLU A 634 -3.09 11.86 15.08
CA GLU A 634 -1.95 12.50 15.76
C GLU A 634 -0.63 11.72 15.63
N ARG A 635 -0.69 10.41 15.31
CA ARG A 635 0.49 9.53 15.15
C ARG A 635 0.87 9.28 13.70
N LEU A 636 0.07 9.74 12.74
CA LEU A 636 0.36 9.52 11.33
C LEU A 636 1.57 10.35 10.87
N PRO A 637 2.42 9.82 9.95
CA PRO A 637 3.57 10.56 9.45
C PRO A 637 3.18 11.88 8.78
N GLN A 638 3.95 12.96 9.02
CA GLN A 638 3.72 14.31 8.49
C GLN A 638 3.57 14.38 6.95
N ASN A 639 4.09 13.39 6.22
CA ASN A 639 3.95 13.31 4.77
C ASN A 639 2.50 13.10 4.31
N PHE A 640 1.65 12.49 5.14
CA PHE A 640 0.20 12.40 4.90
C PHE A 640 -0.54 13.72 5.19
N HIS A 641 0.07 14.64 5.95
CA HIS A 641 -0.47 15.98 6.20
C HIS A 641 -0.15 16.99 5.06
N LYS A 642 0.87 16.73 4.22
CA LYS A 642 1.42 17.71 3.26
C LYS A 642 0.68 17.88 1.91
N ARG A 643 -0.47 17.23 1.68
CA ARG A 643 -1.25 17.41 0.43
C ARG A 643 -2.44 18.38 0.52
N GLY A 644 -2.74 18.92 1.70
CA GLY A 644 -3.57 20.12 1.81
C GLY A 644 -2.66 21.34 1.91
N ARG A 645 -2.81 22.34 1.02
CA ARG A 645 -2.24 23.67 1.27
C ARG A 645 -2.62 24.06 2.71
N GLN A 646 -1.63 24.27 3.58
CA GLN A 646 -1.84 25.02 4.82
C GLN A 646 -2.28 26.42 4.40
N HIS A 647 -3.59 26.62 4.27
CA HIS A 647 -4.14 27.95 4.44
C HIS A 647 -3.85 28.32 5.90
N SER A 648 -2.97 29.31 6.07
CA SER A 648 -2.78 30.00 7.33
C SER A 648 -4.12 30.62 7.72
N TYR A 649 -4.93 29.87 8.48
CA TYR A 649 -6.17 30.37 9.05
C TYR A 649 -5.80 31.49 10.02
N THR A 650 -6.10 32.72 9.61
CA THR A 650 -6.22 33.86 10.51
C THR A 650 -7.20 33.49 11.62
N SER A 651 -6.78 33.72 12.86
CA SER A 651 -7.60 33.66 14.07
C SER A 651 -8.92 34.41 13.88
N GLY A 652 -10.00 33.68 13.60
CA GLY A 652 -11.33 34.28 13.38
C GLY A 652 -12.40 33.33 12.85
N ASP A 653 -12.06 32.20 12.24
CA ASP A 653 -13.07 31.22 11.81
C ASP A 653 -13.55 30.37 12.99
N GLU A 654 -14.77 30.65 13.46
CA GLU A 654 -15.51 29.76 14.34
C GLU A 654 -15.73 28.42 13.61
N ASN A 655 -14.90 27.42 13.91
CA ASN A 655 -15.08 26.06 13.41
C ASN A 655 -16.35 25.44 14.02
N LEU A 656 -17.50 25.68 13.36
CA LEU A 656 -18.83 25.17 13.74
C LEU A 656 -18.90 23.64 13.77
N VAL A 657 -17.99 22.99 13.05
CA VAL A 657 -17.85 21.54 13.03
C VAL A 657 -16.47 21.19 13.53
N GLN A 658 -16.42 20.46 14.65
CA GLN A 658 -15.16 20.09 15.29
C GLN A 658 -14.67 18.74 14.75
N ALA A 659 -13.41 18.66 14.34
CA ALA A 659 -12.79 17.37 14.06
C ALA A 659 -12.41 16.70 15.38
N THR A 660 -12.78 15.43 15.56
CA THR A 660 -12.36 14.63 16.73
C THR A 660 -11.47 13.47 16.29
N THR A 661 -10.52 13.12 17.16
CA THR A 661 -9.54 12.05 16.94
C THR A 661 -9.90 10.82 17.76
N ALA A 662 -9.35 9.65 17.44
CA ALA A 662 -9.61 8.44 18.22
C ALA A 662 -9.23 8.56 19.72
N ARG A 663 -8.25 9.42 20.08
CA ARG A 663 -7.87 9.68 21.48
C ARG A 663 -8.91 10.52 22.22
N ARG A 664 -9.47 11.53 21.55
CA ARG A 664 -10.47 12.43 22.15
C ARG A 664 -11.90 11.94 21.98
N PHE A 665 -12.14 10.93 21.14
CA PHE A 665 -13.46 10.38 20.84
C PHE A 665 -14.32 10.15 22.09
N ASN A 666 -13.77 9.55 23.15
CA ASN A 666 -14.49 9.32 24.39
C ASN A 666 -14.79 10.62 25.16
N ALA A 667 -13.82 11.53 25.25
CA ALA A 667 -13.96 12.80 25.96
C ALA A 667 -14.90 13.76 25.23
N ASP A 668 -14.86 13.80 23.90
CA ASP A 668 -15.66 14.69 23.07
C ASP A 668 -17.09 14.17 22.87
N LEU A 669 -17.25 12.87 22.60
CA LEU A 669 -18.53 12.29 22.16
C LEU A 669 -19.25 11.49 23.24
N LEU A 670 -18.53 10.90 24.20
CA LEU A 670 -19.10 9.97 25.20
C LEU A 670 -19.06 10.49 26.63
N ASN A 671 -18.67 11.75 26.85
CA ASN A 671 -18.66 12.35 28.18
C ASN A 671 -20.09 12.40 28.75
N ALA A 672 -20.34 11.58 29.77
CA ALA A 672 -21.65 11.42 30.41
C ALA A 672 -22.16 12.71 31.09
N SER A 673 -21.23 13.61 31.44
CA SER A 673 -21.52 14.89 32.10
C SER A 673 -22.01 15.97 31.13
N SER A 674 -21.96 15.72 29.80
CA SER A 674 -22.37 16.69 28.79
C SER A 674 -23.90 16.75 28.66
N SER A 675 -24.45 17.95 28.87
CA SER A 675 -25.86 18.30 28.64
C SER A 675 -26.21 18.52 27.17
N GLN A 676 -25.23 18.41 26.26
CA GLN A 676 -25.38 18.74 24.85
C GLN A 676 -25.68 17.49 24.02
N ASP A 677 -26.60 17.62 23.05
CA ASP A 677 -26.79 16.64 21.99
C ASP A 677 -25.62 16.71 21.02
N VAL A 678 -25.21 15.58 20.45
CA VAL A 678 -24.08 15.52 19.53
C VAL A 678 -24.46 14.81 18.25
N VAL A 679 -24.11 15.43 17.12
CA VAL A 679 -24.25 14.85 15.79
C VAL A 679 -22.85 14.57 15.27
N VAL A 680 -22.60 13.36 14.77
CA VAL A 680 -21.28 12.93 14.29
C VAL A 680 -21.40 12.46 12.86
N LEU A 681 -20.57 12.99 11.97
CA LEU A 681 -20.36 12.46 10.64
C LEU A 681 -19.11 11.57 10.63
N LEU A 682 -19.32 10.27 10.41
CA LEU A 682 -18.24 9.32 10.10
C LEU A 682 -17.93 9.43 8.60
N SER A 683 -16.69 9.81 8.29
CA SER A 683 -16.24 10.17 6.95
C SER A 683 -14.99 9.37 6.56
N GLY A 684 -14.83 9.08 5.26
CA GLY A 684 -13.59 8.53 4.70
C GLY A 684 -12.54 9.59 4.36
N GLY A 685 -12.75 10.85 4.77
CA GLY A 685 -11.86 11.96 4.44
C GLY A 685 -12.13 12.56 3.05
N ALA A 686 -11.29 13.52 2.65
CA ALA A 686 -11.47 14.30 1.41
C ALA A 686 -11.20 13.50 0.12
N TRP A 687 -10.43 12.40 0.21
CA TRP A 687 -10.15 11.53 -0.94
C TRP A 687 -11.33 10.59 -1.25
N HIS A 688 -12.20 10.34 -0.27
CA HIS A 688 -13.36 9.47 -0.42
C HIS A 688 -14.52 10.25 -1.07
N GLY A 689 -14.75 10.02 -2.37
CA GLY A 689 -15.73 10.75 -3.19
C GLY A 689 -17.13 10.90 -2.54
N PRO A 690 -17.78 9.83 -2.05
CA PRO A 690 -19.07 9.93 -1.39
C PRO A 690 -19.05 10.79 -0.11
N SER A 691 -17.96 10.79 0.66
CA SER A 691 -17.83 11.67 1.83
C SER A 691 -17.62 13.11 1.43
N ALA A 692 -16.73 13.37 0.46
CA ALA A 692 -16.47 14.71 -0.06
C ALA A 692 -17.74 15.38 -0.60
N ALA A 693 -18.59 14.61 -1.30
CA ALA A 693 -19.86 15.08 -1.83
C ALA A 693 -20.87 15.54 -0.75
N VAL A 694 -20.72 15.09 0.50
CA VAL A 694 -21.70 15.35 1.56
C VAL A 694 -21.20 16.35 2.61
N PHE A 695 -19.92 16.74 2.54
CA PHE A 695 -19.37 17.75 3.46
C PHE A 695 -20.15 19.06 3.43
N TYR A 696 -20.45 19.59 2.24
CA TYR A 696 -21.20 20.85 2.13
C TYR A 696 -22.58 20.73 2.77
N ILE A 697 -23.26 19.59 2.61
CA ILE A 697 -24.58 19.32 3.21
C ILE A 697 -24.45 19.34 4.73
N TYR A 698 -23.47 18.62 5.28
CA TYR A 698 -23.27 18.52 6.72
C TYR A 698 -22.89 19.88 7.35
N HIS A 699 -21.99 20.63 6.71
CA HIS A 699 -21.62 21.97 7.14
C HIS A 699 -22.79 22.96 7.06
N THR A 700 -23.66 22.84 6.03
CA THR A 700 -24.87 23.67 5.90
C THR A 700 -25.85 23.40 7.04
N VAL A 701 -26.02 22.14 7.43
CA VAL A 701 -26.85 21.75 8.58
C VAL A 701 -26.23 22.28 9.88
N ALA A 702 -24.93 22.13 10.08
CA ALA A 702 -24.25 22.69 11.26
C ALA A 702 -24.42 24.22 11.35
N TYR A 703 -24.30 24.92 10.21
CA TYR A 703 -24.55 26.36 10.12
C TYR A 703 -26.00 26.73 10.48
N TYR A 704 -26.98 25.96 10.02
CA TYR A 704 -28.39 26.16 10.39
C TYR A 704 -28.63 26.09 11.90
N PHE A 705 -27.91 25.20 12.61
CA PHE A 705 -28.02 25.05 14.06
C PHE A 705 -27.06 25.93 14.88
N LYS A 706 -26.26 26.80 14.24
CA LYS A 706 -25.32 27.72 14.93
C LYS A 706 -25.95 28.50 16.10
N PRO A 707 -27.18 29.04 16.01
CA PRO A 707 -27.79 29.77 17.13
C PRO A 707 -28.04 28.92 18.40
N PHE A 708 -27.93 27.60 18.31
CA PHE A 708 -28.24 26.65 19.38
C PHE A 708 -27.03 25.83 19.84
N GLU A 709 -25.81 26.32 19.61
CA GLU A 709 -24.56 25.63 19.96
C GLU A 709 -24.45 25.23 21.45
N ALA A 710 -25.14 25.97 22.34
CA ALA A 710 -25.22 25.64 23.76
C ALA A 710 -25.86 24.27 24.04
N LEU A 711 -26.73 23.77 23.14
CA LEU A 711 -27.48 22.52 23.31
C LEU A 711 -27.12 21.44 22.28
N LEU A 712 -26.54 21.78 21.14
CA LEU A 712 -26.23 20.85 20.04
C LEU A 712 -24.84 21.12 19.46
N LYS A 713 -24.03 20.08 19.31
CA LYS A 713 -22.70 20.16 18.69
C LYS A 713 -22.54 19.20 17.50
N PHE A 714 -21.72 19.60 16.55
CA PHE A 714 -21.41 18.83 15.34
C PHE A 714 -19.94 18.42 15.32
N PHE A 715 -19.69 17.14 15.03
CA PHE A 715 -18.35 16.58 14.92
C PHE A 715 -18.16 15.80 13.62
N ILE A 716 -16.95 15.85 13.08
CA ILE A 716 -16.51 14.97 12.00
C ILE A 716 -15.42 14.05 12.53
N VAL A 717 -15.53 12.76 12.20
CA VAL A 717 -14.50 11.75 12.43
C VAL A 717 -14.07 11.21 11.08
N ASP A 718 -12.80 11.37 10.73
CA ASP A 718 -12.20 10.69 9.59
C ASP A 718 -11.79 9.26 9.98
N VAL A 719 -12.62 8.28 9.61
CA VAL A 719 -12.42 6.87 9.91
C VAL A 719 -11.32 6.24 9.07
N SER A 720 -10.81 6.94 8.04
CA SER A 720 -9.63 6.48 7.29
C SER A 720 -8.33 6.70 8.06
N LYS A 721 -8.35 7.58 9.08
CA LYS A 721 -7.17 7.97 9.88
C LYS A 721 -7.29 7.62 11.35
N ASN A 722 -8.49 7.29 11.81
CA ASN A 722 -8.78 7.07 13.23
C ASN A 722 -9.53 5.75 13.40
N GLU A 723 -9.03 4.90 14.29
CA GLU A 723 -9.73 3.69 14.71
C GLU A 723 -10.75 4.01 15.80
N ILE A 724 -12.01 3.74 15.49
CA ILE A 724 -13.14 3.94 16.40
C ILE A 724 -13.55 2.63 17.09
N PRO A 725 -14.14 2.70 18.30
CA PRO A 725 -14.68 1.51 18.97
C PRO A 725 -15.64 0.73 18.07
N TRP A 726 -15.63 -0.60 18.20
CA TRP A 726 -16.39 -1.49 17.32
C TRP A 726 -17.88 -1.15 17.25
N GLN A 727 -18.49 -0.70 18.36
CA GLN A 727 -19.91 -0.31 18.41
C GLN A 727 -20.27 0.90 17.52
N PHE A 728 -19.28 1.68 17.08
CA PHE A 728 -19.46 2.81 16.17
C PHE A 728 -18.92 2.54 14.76
N LYS A 729 -18.33 1.36 14.50
CA LYS A 729 -17.89 0.96 13.15
C LYS A 729 -19.13 0.76 12.26
N MET A 730 -19.07 1.29 11.05
CA MET A 730 -20.18 1.27 10.09
C MET A 730 -19.76 0.57 8.81
N ASP A 731 -20.61 -0.32 8.29
CA ASP A 731 -20.35 -1.03 7.02
C ASP A 731 -20.24 -0.08 5.81
N ARG A 732 -20.86 1.10 5.90
CA ARG A 732 -20.87 2.11 4.83
C ARG A 732 -20.63 3.50 5.41
N ILE A 733 -19.79 4.25 4.71
CA ILE A 733 -19.49 5.67 4.95
C ILE A 733 -19.82 6.47 3.67
N PRO A 734 -20.21 7.76 3.76
CA PRO A 734 -20.43 8.53 4.99
C PRO A 734 -21.64 8.04 5.80
N ALA A 735 -21.57 8.15 7.12
CA ALA A 735 -22.67 7.82 8.02
C ALA A 735 -22.85 8.91 9.08
N VAL A 736 -24.10 9.26 9.37
CA VAL A 736 -24.44 10.24 10.42
C VAL A 736 -25.02 9.53 11.63
N LEU A 737 -24.45 9.84 12.79
CA LEU A 737 -24.84 9.36 14.10
C LEU A 737 -25.37 10.52 14.94
N PHE A 738 -26.46 10.26 15.68
CA PHE A 738 -27.01 11.16 16.68
C PHE A 738 -26.83 10.55 18.07
N LEU A 739 -26.18 11.29 18.97
CA LEU A 739 -25.87 10.95 20.35
C LEU A 739 -26.67 11.89 21.28
N PRO A 740 -27.78 11.43 21.88
CA PRO A 740 -28.58 12.26 22.78
C PRO A 740 -27.81 12.62 24.06
N ALA A 741 -28.03 13.83 24.59
CA ALA A 741 -27.48 14.22 25.88
C ALA A 741 -27.95 13.29 27.00
N LYS A 742 -27.06 13.05 27.97
CA LYS A 742 -27.27 12.17 29.13
C LYS A 742 -27.59 10.70 28.80
N ARG A 743 -27.85 10.34 27.54
CA ARG A 743 -28.21 8.98 27.08
C ARG A 743 -27.41 8.59 25.83
N ARG A 744 -26.08 8.72 25.91
CA ARG A 744 -25.15 8.47 24.79
C ARG A 744 -25.26 7.04 24.23
N PHE A 745 -25.59 6.06 25.08
CA PHE A 745 -25.80 4.67 24.68
C PHE A 745 -27.02 4.47 23.77
N ALA A 746 -28.03 5.36 23.83
CA ALA A 746 -29.19 5.35 22.95
C ALA A 746 -28.90 6.08 21.62
N SER A 747 -27.70 5.85 21.07
CA SER A 747 -27.28 6.44 19.80
C SER A 747 -28.17 5.96 18.66
N SER A 748 -28.39 6.79 17.65
CA SER A 748 -29.17 6.42 16.48
C SER A 748 -28.50 6.87 15.19
N ARG A 749 -28.66 6.07 14.14
CA ARG A 749 -28.05 6.30 12.84
C ARG A 749 -29.08 6.79 11.83
N LEU A 750 -28.65 7.64 10.89
CA LEU A 750 -29.48 7.97 9.74
C LEU A 750 -29.79 6.68 8.93
N PRO A 751 -31.07 6.34 8.71
CA PRO A 751 -31.43 5.12 7.98
C PRO A 751 -30.86 5.11 6.56
N ARG A 752 -30.47 3.91 6.08
CA ARG A 752 -29.84 3.75 4.75
C ARG A 752 -30.77 4.11 3.58
N SER A 753 -32.08 4.01 3.79
CA SER A 753 -33.10 4.35 2.79
C SER A 753 -33.28 5.86 2.58
N VAL A 754 -32.80 6.67 3.52
CA VAL A 754 -32.99 8.13 3.47
C VAL A 754 -31.78 8.77 2.78
N PRO A 755 -31.95 9.49 1.66
CA PRO A 755 -30.84 10.17 1.00
C PRO A 755 -30.30 11.28 1.89
N MET A 756 -28.99 11.44 1.95
CA MET A 756 -28.33 12.44 2.80
C MET A 756 -28.40 13.83 2.16
N THR A 757 -29.49 14.54 2.44
CA THR A 757 -29.77 15.92 1.98
C THR A 757 -29.94 16.87 3.18
N VAL A 758 -29.84 18.19 2.96
CA VAL A 758 -30.01 19.19 4.04
C VAL A 758 -31.34 19.01 4.78
N PRO A 759 -32.51 18.89 4.09
CA PRO A 759 -33.79 18.69 4.78
C PRO A 759 -33.86 17.37 5.56
N SER A 760 -33.32 16.29 4.99
CA SER A 760 -33.33 14.98 5.64
C SER A 760 -32.53 14.97 6.94
N LEU A 761 -31.37 15.64 6.97
CA LEU A 761 -30.51 15.73 8.14
C LEU A 761 -31.10 16.66 9.20
N ILE A 762 -31.69 17.78 8.80
CA ILE A 762 -32.43 18.65 9.73
C ILE A 762 -33.59 17.88 10.37
N ALA A 763 -34.40 17.16 9.57
CA ALA A 763 -35.48 16.34 10.09
C ALA A 763 -34.96 15.22 11.02
N PHE A 764 -33.85 14.57 10.66
CA PHE A 764 -33.22 13.55 11.48
C PHE A 764 -32.78 14.08 12.86
N VAL A 765 -32.18 15.28 12.90
CA VAL A 765 -31.75 15.95 14.13
C VAL A 765 -32.97 16.41 14.95
N LEU A 766 -33.94 17.11 14.34
CA LEU A 766 -35.12 17.64 15.02
C LEU A 766 -36.01 16.56 15.65
N THR A 767 -36.12 15.40 15.00
CA THR A 767 -36.91 14.28 15.51
C THR A 767 -36.28 13.60 16.72
N ARG A 768 -35.01 13.87 17.02
CA ARG A 768 -34.24 13.19 18.08
C ARG A 768 -33.66 14.12 19.14
N CYS A 769 -33.54 15.41 18.86
CA CYS A 769 -32.99 16.37 19.81
C CYS A 769 -33.87 16.55 21.04
N GLN A 770 -33.28 17.12 22.08
CA GLN A 770 -33.94 17.45 23.33
C GLN A 770 -35.21 18.29 23.10
N PRO A 771 -36.26 18.09 23.92
CA PRO A 771 -37.50 18.87 23.82
C PRO A 771 -37.26 20.38 23.86
N GLU A 772 -36.32 20.83 24.69
CA GLU A 772 -35.92 22.24 24.79
C GLU A 772 -35.43 22.79 23.46
N LEU A 773 -34.55 22.07 22.76
CA LEU A 773 -34.04 22.50 21.47
C LEU A 773 -35.17 22.57 20.43
N ARG A 774 -36.07 21.59 20.41
CA ARG A 774 -37.23 21.59 19.50
C ARG A 774 -38.11 22.82 19.71
N TRP A 775 -38.42 23.15 20.97
CA TRP A 775 -39.22 24.33 21.31
C TRP A 775 -38.51 25.62 20.93
N ARG A 776 -37.22 25.76 21.24
CA ARG A 776 -36.43 26.94 20.86
C ARG A 776 -36.47 27.18 19.35
N ILE A 777 -36.32 26.13 18.54
CA ILE A 777 -36.36 26.22 17.07
C ILE A 777 -37.77 26.55 16.57
N ALA A 778 -38.79 25.87 17.09
CA ALA A 778 -40.18 26.12 16.69
C ALA A 778 -40.61 27.56 16.97
N LEU A 779 -40.17 28.11 18.11
CA LEU A 779 -40.47 29.49 18.50
C LEU A 779 -39.65 30.52 17.71
N SER A 780 -38.37 30.24 17.42
CA SER A 780 -37.51 31.16 16.66
C SER A 780 -37.91 31.29 15.19
N LEU A 781 -38.49 30.24 14.61
CA LEU A 781 -38.95 30.24 13.20
C LEU A 781 -40.37 30.81 13.02
N CYS A 782 -41.09 31.13 14.11
CA CYS A 782 -42.48 31.55 14.04
C CYS A 782 -42.59 33.07 13.82
N SER A 783 -43.13 33.46 12.65
CA SER A 783 -43.45 34.85 12.34
C SER A 783 -44.61 35.40 13.21
N VAL A 784 -44.80 36.71 13.24
CA VAL A 784 -45.92 37.35 13.98
C VAL A 784 -47.29 36.78 13.57
N LEU A 785 -47.46 36.46 12.28
CA LEU A 785 -48.67 35.80 11.77
C LEU A 785 -48.81 34.35 12.26
N CYS A 786 -47.70 33.60 12.28
CA CYS A 786 -47.64 32.25 12.86
C CYS A 786 -48.04 32.28 14.35
N VAL A 787 -47.53 33.25 15.13
CA VAL A 787 -47.88 33.42 16.54
C VAL A 787 -49.38 33.69 16.70
N ARG A 788 -49.96 34.66 15.97
CA ARG A 788 -51.39 34.98 16.03
C ARG A 788 -52.27 33.77 15.68
N ARG A 789 -51.93 33.04 14.61
CA ARG A 789 -52.67 31.85 14.19
C ARG A 789 -52.62 30.75 15.25
N ASN A 790 -51.46 30.53 15.85
CA ASN A 790 -51.31 29.54 16.92
C ASN A 790 -52.04 29.96 18.21
N VAL A 791 -52.05 31.24 18.57
CA VAL A 791 -52.85 31.76 19.70
C VAL A 791 -54.34 31.48 19.49
N LEU A 792 -54.88 31.78 18.31
CA LEU A 792 -56.28 31.49 17.96
C LEU A 792 -56.59 29.99 18.02
N ALA A 793 -55.74 29.16 17.40
CA ALA A 793 -55.90 27.71 17.41
C ALA A 793 -55.85 27.13 18.83
N LEU A 794 -54.93 27.61 19.67
CA LEU A 794 -54.81 27.19 21.07
C LEU A 794 -56.01 27.65 21.92
N ARG A 795 -56.58 28.84 21.68
CA ARG A 795 -57.81 29.30 22.34
C ARG A 795 -58.99 28.39 22.01
N LEU A 796 -59.22 28.14 20.72
CA LEU A 796 -60.28 27.24 20.26
C LEU A 796 -60.09 25.83 20.83
N ARG A 797 -58.86 25.33 20.88
CA ARG A 797 -58.57 24.01 21.44
C ARG A 797 -58.77 23.96 22.95
N ALA A 798 -58.41 25.03 23.68
CA ALA A 798 -58.65 25.12 25.11
C ALA A 798 -60.14 25.17 25.44
N GLU A 799 -60.96 25.85 24.64
CA GLU A 799 -62.43 25.85 24.76
C GLU A 799 -63.01 24.47 24.46
N SER A 800 -62.61 23.83 23.36
CA SER A 800 -63.01 22.45 23.02
C SER A 800 -62.67 21.46 24.15
N LEU A 801 -61.44 21.52 24.68
CA LEU A 801 -61.03 20.66 25.80
C LEU A 801 -61.82 20.96 27.07
N ARG A 802 -62.19 22.23 27.34
CA ARG A 802 -63.01 22.61 28.48
C ARG A 802 -64.43 22.02 28.36
N ASN A 803 -65.01 22.10 27.17
CA ASN A 803 -66.34 21.57 26.87
C ASN A 803 -66.36 20.03 26.95
N GLU A 804 -65.35 19.35 26.41
CA GLU A 804 -65.20 17.89 26.57
C GLU A 804 -65.12 17.50 28.06
N LEU A 805 -64.38 18.28 28.87
CA LEU A 805 -64.22 18.02 30.29
C LEU A 805 -65.50 18.24 31.10
N SER A 806 -66.29 19.26 30.76
CA SER A 806 -67.62 19.46 31.35
C SER A 806 -68.57 18.33 30.96
N SER A 807 -68.58 17.91 29.70
CA SER A 807 -69.43 16.80 29.24
C SER A 807 -69.06 15.48 29.90
N LEU A 808 -67.76 15.17 30.04
CA LEU A 808 -67.29 13.95 30.72
C LEU A 808 -67.64 13.95 32.21
N ARG A 809 -67.50 15.10 32.89
CA ARG A 809 -67.91 15.23 34.31
C ARG A 809 -69.42 15.11 34.48
N GLN A 810 -70.19 15.69 33.57
CA GLN A 810 -71.64 15.57 33.55
C GLN A 810 -72.08 14.14 33.29
N LEU A 811 -71.39 13.42 32.41
CA LEU A 811 -71.65 12.01 32.09
C LEU A 811 -71.40 11.06 33.26
N ILE A 812 -70.38 11.32 34.10
CA ILE A 812 -70.19 10.59 35.37
C ILE A 812 -71.35 10.87 36.34
N ALA A 813 -71.76 12.14 36.45
CA ALA A 813 -72.81 12.56 37.37
C ALA A 813 -74.19 11.98 36.98
N THR A 814 -74.53 11.98 35.68
CA THR A 814 -75.85 11.54 35.18
C THR A 814 -75.98 10.01 35.07
N LEU A 815 -74.93 9.29 34.67
CA LEU A 815 -75.01 7.83 34.46
C LEU A 815 -74.66 6.99 35.70
N HIS A 816 -74.26 7.61 36.82
CA HIS A 816 -73.91 6.91 38.07
C HIS A 816 -72.97 5.71 37.84
N LEU A 817 -71.95 5.90 37.00
CA LEU A 817 -71.01 4.85 36.62
C LEU A 817 -70.29 4.31 37.87
N LYS A 818 -70.27 2.98 38.05
CA LYS A 818 -69.60 2.29 39.16
C LYS A 818 -68.48 1.37 38.65
N GLY A 819 -67.49 1.10 39.51
CA GLY A 819 -66.42 0.13 39.23
C GLY A 819 -65.44 0.56 38.14
N ARG A 820 -65.11 -0.35 37.20
CA ARG A 820 -64.09 -0.13 36.15
C ARG A 820 -64.41 1.03 35.20
N HIS A 821 -65.69 1.26 34.87
CA HIS A 821 -66.08 2.32 33.95
C HIS A 821 -65.86 3.72 34.54
N ALA A 822 -66.13 3.90 35.83
CA ALA A 822 -65.84 5.16 36.54
C ALA A 822 -64.33 5.46 36.55
N LEU A 823 -63.50 4.46 36.82
CA LEU A 823 -62.04 4.55 36.79
C LEU A 823 -61.49 4.92 35.40
N LEU A 824 -62.05 4.36 34.33
CA LEU A 824 -61.66 4.69 32.96
C LEU A 824 -62.03 6.13 32.60
N VAL A 825 -63.25 6.56 32.90
CA VAL A 825 -63.69 7.94 32.62
C VAL A 825 -62.91 8.93 33.48
N ASP A 826 -62.60 8.62 34.73
CA ASP A 826 -61.75 9.46 35.58
C ASP A 826 -60.33 9.61 35.02
N ARG A 827 -59.71 8.53 34.51
CA ARG A 827 -58.43 8.63 33.78
C ARG A 827 -58.53 9.52 32.53
N VAL A 828 -59.62 9.44 31.78
CA VAL A 828 -59.86 10.32 30.63
C VAL A 828 -60.02 11.77 31.06
N ILE A 829 -60.73 12.04 32.17
CA ILE A 829 -60.86 13.37 32.75
C ILE A 829 -59.50 13.90 33.19
N GLN A 830 -58.69 13.11 33.88
CA GLN A 830 -57.33 13.48 34.29
C GLN A 830 -56.45 13.80 33.07
N ARG A 831 -56.54 12.99 32.00
CA ARG A 831 -55.84 13.21 30.73
C ARG A 831 -56.26 14.52 30.07
N ARG A 832 -57.57 14.78 29.94
CA ARG A 832 -58.11 16.02 29.36
C ARG A 832 -57.78 17.24 30.21
N ALA A 833 -57.78 17.10 31.54
CA ALA A 833 -57.40 18.16 32.47
C ALA A 833 -55.91 18.50 32.37
N ALA A 834 -55.05 17.49 32.19
CA ALA A 834 -53.64 17.70 31.90
C ALA A 834 -53.49 18.42 30.56
N GLN A 835 -54.08 17.92 29.47
CA GLN A 835 -54.03 18.55 28.14
C GLN A 835 -54.50 20.01 28.15
N LEU A 836 -55.57 20.33 28.90
CA LEU A 836 -56.05 21.70 29.08
C LEU A 836 -55.04 22.58 29.83
N ARG A 837 -54.41 22.07 30.90
CA ARG A 837 -53.34 22.78 31.63
C ARG A 837 -52.16 23.10 30.72
N VAL A 838 -51.74 22.15 29.88
CA VAL A 838 -50.69 22.36 28.87
C VAL A 838 -51.10 23.41 27.87
N CYS A 839 -52.29 23.26 27.28
CA CYS A 839 -52.77 24.14 26.23
C CYS A 839 -52.85 25.59 26.72
N ARG A 840 -53.30 25.81 27.97
CA ARG A 840 -53.28 27.14 28.61
C ARG A 840 -51.87 27.68 28.81
N LYS A 841 -50.94 26.88 29.31
CA LYS A 841 -49.56 27.33 29.51
C LYS A 841 -48.83 27.63 28.19
N VAL A 842 -49.03 26.80 27.16
CA VAL A 842 -48.51 27.08 25.81
C VAL A 842 -49.17 28.35 25.26
N LEU A 843 -50.46 28.54 25.45
CA LEU A 843 -51.18 29.76 25.07
C LEU A 843 -50.63 31.00 25.77
N ASP A 844 -50.32 30.93 27.07
CA ASP A 844 -49.71 32.02 27.84
C ASP A 844 -48.33 32.35 27.31
N VAL A 845 -47.50 31.33 27.03
CA VAL A 845 -46.17 31.52 26.44
C VAL A 845 -46.25 32.16 25.07
N VAL A 846 -47.04 31.60 24.15
CA VAL A 846 -47.15 32.09 22.76
C VAL A 846 -47.81 33.47 22.70
N SER A 847 -48.82 33.75 23.54
CA SER A 847 -49.46 35.08 23.60
C SER A 847 -48.52 36.17 24.13
N SER A 848 -47.64 35.81 25.07
CA SER A 848 -46.62 36.71 25.64
C SER A 848 -45.44 37.00 24.69
N MET A 849 -45.35 36.34 23.54
CA MET A 849 -44.36 36.62 22.48
C MET A 849 -44.76 37.79 21.57
N SER A 850 -45.92 38.39 21.79
CA SER A 850 -46.34 39.63 21.11
C SER A 850 -45.55 40.88 21.53
N SER A 851 -44.61 40.76 22.48
CA SER A 851 -43.72 41.83 22.96
C SER A 851 -42.25 41.54 22.59
N PRO A 852 -41.49 42.50 22.03
CA PRO A 852 -40.32 42.25 21.17
C PRO A 852 -38.98 42.02 21.89
N THR A 853 -38.93 41.34 23.04
CA THR A 853 -37.65 41.10 23.75
C THR A 853 -37.23 39.62 23.74
N ASN A 854 -36.13 39.33 23.02
CA ASN A 854 -35.54 37.98 22.83
C ASN A 854 -35.05 37.31 24.12
N ILE A 855 -34.80 38.05 25.19
CA ILE A 855 -34.22 37.51 26.43
C ILE A 855 -35.22 36.59 27.18
N ARG A 856 -36.53 36.86 27.08
CA ARG A 856 -37.59 36.06 27.73
C ARG A 856 -37.96 34.78 26.98
N LEU A 857 -37.46 34.59 25.77
CA LEU A 857 -37.79 33.45 24.90
C LEU A 857 -37.10 32.16 25.37
N PHE A 858 -35.84 32.26 25.81
CA PHE A 858 -35.05 31.12 26.25
C PHE A 858 -35.56 30.53 27.56
N GLU A 859 -35.88 31.37 28.55
CA GLU A 859 -36.48 30.95 29.84
C GLU A 859 -37.84 30.26 29.63
N LYS A 860 -38.67 30.80 28.73
CA LYS A 860 -39.99 30.24 28.42
C LYS A 860 -39.90 28.91 27.65
N ALA A 861 -38.93 28.74 26.76
CA ALA A 861 -38.69 27.47 26.08
C ALA A 861 -38.19 26.38 27.03
N ALA A 862 -37.32 26.73 28.00
CA ALA A 862 -36.88 25.83 29.06
C ALA A 862 -38.04 25.42 29.99
N GLU A 863 -38.95 26.34 30.33
CA GLU A 863 -40.15 26.03 31.12
C GLU A 863 -41.13 25.11 30.37
N LEU A 864 -41.35 25.35 29.07
CA LEU A 864 -42.13 24.44 28.22
C LEU A 864 -41.50 23.05 28.12
N SER A 865 -40.17 22.97 28.03
CA SER A 865 -39.42 21.72 28.04
C SER A 865 -39.61 20.95 29.35
N ARG A 866 -39.47 21.62 30.50
CA ARG A 866 -39.63 21.01 31.83
C ARG A 866 -41.00 20.37 32.02
N GLN A 867 -42.03 20.98 31.44
CA GLN A 867 -43.39 20.47 31.50
C GLN A 867 -43.67 19.40 30.44
N SER A 868 -42.97 19.40 29.30
CA SER A 868 -43.13 18.40 28.23
C SER A 868 -42.89 16.96 28.68
N GLU A 869 -41.96 16.73 29.60
CA GLU A 869 -41.67 15.41 30.19
C GLU A 869 -42.83 14.94 31.08
N THR A 870 -43.42 15.84 31.88
CA THR A 870 -44.62 15.57 32.70
C THR A 870 -45.83 15.26 31.82
N ILE A 871 -45.92 15.89 30.64
CA ILE A 871 -47.01 15.68 29.68
C ILE A 871 -46.87 14.34 28.97
N ARG A 872 -45.63 13.97 28.60
CA ARG A 872 -45.29 12.68 27.99
C ARG A 872 -45.58 11.52 28.94
N THR A 873 -45.13 11.62 30.20
CA THR A 873 -45.36 10.59 31.23
C THR A 873 -46.85 10.42 31.56
N LEU A 874 -47.63 11.51 31.63
CA LEU A 874 -49.08 11.43 31.79
C LEU A 874 -49.80 10.85 30.56
N PHE A 875 -49.25 11.02 29.35
CA PHE A 875 -49.78 10.43 28.12
C PHE A 875 -49.44 8.94 28.01
N GLU A 876 -48.20 8.54 28.30
CA GLU A 876 -47.75 7.13 28.31
C GLU A 876 -48.47 6.31 29.38
N ALA A 877 -48.69 6.87 30.58
CA ALA A 877 -49.49 6.24 31.65
C ALA A 877 -51.00 6.10 31.31
N SER A 878 -51.45 6.73 30.23
CA SER A 878 -52.85 6.67 29.76
C SER A 878 -53.10 5.64 28.65
N ILE A 879 -52.07 4.90 28.24
CA ILE A 879 -52.15 3.81 27.25
C ILE A 879 -52.53 2.50 27.97
N PRO A 880 -53.57 1.76 27.55
CA PRO A 880 -53.93 0.47 28.15
C PRO A 880 -52.78 -0.54 28.06
N LEU A 881 -52.52 -1.30 29.14
CA LEU A 881 -51.41 -2.27 29.22
C LEU A 881 -51.36 -3.26 28.05
N HIS A 882 -52.52 -3.63 27.48
CA HIS A 882 -52.64 -4.53 26.32
C HIS A 882 -51.94 -4.00 25.06
N ILE A 883 -51.82 -2.68 24.88
CA ILE A 883 -51.16 -2.06 23.71
C ILE A 883 -49.64 -1.97 23.92
N LEU A 884 -49.16 -2.02 25.17
CA LEU A 884 -47.74 -1.99 25.51
C LEU A 884 -47.07 -3.37 25.45
N THR A 885 -47.84 -4.46 25.39
CA THR A 885 -47.33 -5.85 25.34
C THR A 885 -47.27 -6.45 23.93
N SER A 886 -47.61 -5.68 22.89
CA SER A 886 -47.60 -6.15 21.48
C SER A 886 -46.52 -5.49 20.62
N ALA A 887 -45.38 -5.12 21.21
CA ALA A 887 -44.22 -4.57 20.50
C ALA A 887 -42.94 -5.33 20.87
#